data_AF-A0A0G3WJH0-F1
#
_entry.id   AF-A0A0G3WJH0-F1
#
_cell.length_a   1.000
_cell.length_b   1.000
_cell.length_c   1.000
_cell.angle_alpha   90.00
_cell.angle_beta   90.00
_cell.angle_gamma   90.00
#
_symmetry.space_group_name_H-M   'P 1'
#
loop_
_entity.id
_entity.type
_entity.pdbx_description
1 polymer ?
#
loop_
_entity_poly.entity_id
_entity_poly.type
_entity_poly.pdbx_seq_one_letter_code
_entity_poly.pdbx_strand_id
1 'polypeptide(L)'
;MPNTEIINGGKMKSKINCNIIEILNLSDNQLVELSKKNVLSLSLEEMKSVQSYFKKLKRNPTDVELETVAQTWSEHCKHKTLTGVIEYSEEKNGKKSKRKYNNLLKETIFKATVELNKKWCWSVFKDNAGVIEFDSKNGAAFKVETHNHPSALEPYGGSATGIGGVIRDILGVGLGAKPLANTDVFCFGNPNTKASQVPDGMHHPKRIAKGVVSGVRDYGNRMGIPTVNGAVYFDDGYMANPLVYCGTMGIIPKNMIDKQVKPKDLVLVVGGRTGRDGIHGATFSSVQLDKESDVSAVQIGNPIIEKKVLDTMLKARDLRLYRGVTDCGAGGLSSAVGELGEKTGVRVELSKIPLKYEGLSPWEIWISEAQERMVFAVPAKNKKKILEIFKKENVEATFIGEFTNDKKLTLTYNGEVVADMSMEFLHDGVPKPTRPAVYKIVQEKKQKPVKFNGAKLLKSLKAALSDLNVCSKEWIIRQYDHEVQGQTVIKPLQGNGIEVSGPGDAAVIWPYASVKGTKKGIVLSNGLNPQYGKINTYKMAASAIEESLRNAAAVGANIDRMSVLDNFCWGNPNKPEILGSLVRAANACYDMSKAFDVPFISGKDSLHNEYSIGGKKYSIPPALLISAMGVIDNAANTVTMPFKQKGNKVFVLGLTRNELGGSVFAKINKISGGIVADVYPKESRPLMKKLYEAINKGLIEAAHDASEGGLAVAISEMAFSSQLGVKININAIKTEGTLTAAEILFSQSNGRFVIEVKPENEKAAAAIFKGSSFAEVGVVGADKVIFESAKEKVKIQAKPEELLNSWKNTINW
;
A
#
# COMPACT_ATOMS: atom_id res chain seq x y z
N MET A 1 33.15 60.98 24.92
CA MET A 1 31.77 61.48 25.00
C MET A 1 31.43 62.15 23.68
N PRO A 2 30.15 62.17 23.24
CA PRO A 2 28.96 61.62 23.91
C PRO A 2 28.86 60.10 23.67
N ASN A 3 28.41 59.22 24.59
CA ASN A 3 27.11 59.15 25.32
C ASN A 3 25.94 59.10 24.31
N THR A 4 25.00 58.16 24.31
CA THR A 4 24.64 57.01 25.16
C THR A 4 23.89 56.00 24.27
N GLU A 5 23.66 54.73 24.58
CA GLU A 5 23.65 54.02 25.87
C GLU A 5 24.14 52.55 25.71
N ILE A 6 24.26 51.79 26.81
CA ILE A 6 24.33 50.32 26.78
C ILE A 6 22.94 49.79 27.13
N ILE A 7 22.18 49.34 26.14
CA ILE A 7 20.91 48.65 26.39
C ILE A 7 21.24 47.28 27.00
N ASN A 8 21.10 47.20 28.32
CA ASN A 8 21.21 45.95 29.06
C ASN A 8 20.31 44.87 28.45
N GLY A 9 20.84 43.64 28.37
CA GLY A 9 20.19 42.48 27.75
C GLY A 9 18.96 41.98 28.51
N GLY A 10 17.89 42.78 28.53
CA GLY A 10 16.55 42.28 28.81
C GLY A 10 16.15 41.33 27.70
N LYS A 11 16.15 40.02 27.98
CA LYS A 11 15.38 39.07 27.16
C LYS A 11 13.94 39.54 27.19
N MET A 12 13.47 40.17 26.10
CA MET A 12 12.04 40.29 25.86
C MET A 12 11.48 38.87 25.88
N LYS A 13 10.74 38.53 26.94
CA LYS A 13 9.86 37.37 26.91
C LYS A 13 8.89 37.62 25.76
N SER A 14 9.09 36.92 24.64
CA SER A 14 8.12 36.93 23.56
C SER A 14 6.77 36.55 24.15
N LYS A 15 5.78 37.42 23.96
CA LYS A 15 4.41 37.17 24.44
C LYS A 15 3.99 35.81 23.90
N ILE A 16 3.50 34.93 24.78
CA ILE A 16 3.12 33.58 24.40
C ILE A 16 1.95 33.65 23.42
N ASN A 17 2.19 33.14 22.21
CA ASN A 17 1.20 33.09 21.13
C ASN A 17 0.31 31.84 21.29
N CYS A 18 -0.27 31.67 22.48
CA CYS A 18 -1.22 30.61 22.81
C CYS A 18 -2.58 31.28 23.08
N ASN A 19 -3.54 31.04 22.20
CA ASN A 19 -4.85 31.67 22.27
C ASN A 19 -5.83 30.81 23.07
N ILE A 20 -6.63 31.43 23.93
CA ILE A 20 -7.77 30.77 24.57
C ILE A 20 -8.96 30.88 23.61
N ILE A 21 -9.57 29.75 23.25
CA ILE A 21 -10.65 29.71 22.26
C ILE A 21 -11.99 29.59 22.96
N GLU A 22 -12.84 30.62 22.86
CA GLU A 22 -14.13 30.66 23.54
C GLU A 22 -15.15 29.71 22.91
N ILE A 23 -15.24 28.47 23.41
CA ILE A 23 -16.19 27.47 22.90
C ILE A 23 -17.38 27.22 23.83
N LEU A 24 -17.28 27.51 25.13
CA LEU A 24 -18.24 27.03 26.13
C LEU A 24 -19.70 27.45 25.85
N ASN A 25 -19.91 28.64 25.29
CA ASN A 25 -21.26 29.18 25.06
C ASN A 25 -21.63 29.27 23.56
N LEU A 26 -20.82 28.71 22.66
CA LEU A 26 -21.12 28.72 21.23
C LEU A 26 -22.32 27.83 20.89
N SER A 27 -23.17 28.34 20.01
CA SER A 27 -24.23 27.57 19.35
C SER A 27 -23.68 26.59 18.31
N ASP A 28 -24.51 25.65 17.88
CA ASP A 28 -24.17 24.64 16.85
C ASP A 28 -23.58 25.28 15.57
N ASN A 29 -24.17 26.37 15.10
CA ASN A 29 -23.68 27.08 13.91
C ASN A 29 -22.28 27.68 14.14
N GLN A 30 -22.07 28.31 15.30
CA GLN A 30 -20.78 28.91 15.64
C GLN A 30 -19.68 27.85 15.87
N LEU A 31 -20.03 26.66 16.37
CA LEU A 31 -19.10 25.52 16.45
C LEU A 31 -18.67 25.03 15.05
N VAL A 32 -19.59 24.98 14.09
CA VAL A 32 -19.29 24.63 12.69
C VAL A 32 -18.45 25.72 12.02
N GLU A 33 -18.76 27.00 12.25
CA GLU A 33 -17.96 28.13 11.74
C GLU A 33 -16.54 28.13 12.31
N LEU A 34 -16.38 27.89 13.62
CA LEU A 34 -15.06 27.77 14.26
C LEU A 34 -14.23 26.63 13.66
N SER A 35 -14.83 25.44 13.50
CA SER A 35 -14.17 24.27 12.90
C SER A 35 -13.68 24.56 11.47
N LYS A 36 -14.51 25.23 10.66
CA LYS A 36 -14.14 25.66 9.29
C LYS A 36 -13.04 26.73 9.30
N LYS A 37 -13.20 27.78 10.10
CA LYS A 37 -12.28 28.94 10.15
C LYS A 37 -10.86 28.52 10.56
N ASN A 38 -10.75 27.55 11.46
CA ASN A 38 -9.48 27.06 11.98
C ASN A 38 -9.01 25.76 11.28
N VAL A 39 -9.64 25.32 10.18
CA VAL A 39 -9.25 24.14 9.39
C VAL A 39 -9.15 22.83 10.23
N LEU A 40 -9.95 22.73 11.30
CA LEU A 40 -9.94 21.59 12.23
C LEU A 40 -10.55 20.32 11.61
N SER A 41 -11.35 20.47 10.55
CA SER A 41 -12.10 19.38 9.89
C SER A 41 -12.95 18.51 10.85
N LEU A 42 -13.34 19.05 12.00
CA LEU A 42 -14.21 18.40 12.99
C LEU A 42 -15.69 18.65 12.66
N SER A 43 -16.49 17.58 12.70
CA SER A 43 -17.94 17.64 12.55
C SER A 43 -18.62 18.28 13.77
N LEU A 44 -19.91 18.63 13.64
CA LEU A 44 -20.69 19.18 14.74
C LEU A 44 -20.75 18.25 15.97
N GLU A 45 -20.84 16.93 15.77
CA GLU A 45 -20.85 15.96 16.87
C GLU A 45 -19.51 15.95 17.62
N GLU A 46 -18.39 16.00 16.89
CA GLU A 46 -17.05 16.09 17.46
C GLU A 46 -16.86 17.40 18.22
N MET A 47 -17.23 18.54 17.62
CA MET A 47 -17.18 19.85 18.28
C MET A 47 -18.07 19.92 19.52
N LYS A 48 -19.24 19.25 19.53
CA LYS A 48 -20.08 19.11 20.73
C LYS A 48 -19.44 18.24 21.81
N SER A 49 -18.76 17.16 21.44
CA SER A 49 -17.99 16.33 22.40
C SER A 49 -16.85 17.14 23.03
N VAL A 50 -16.12 17.93 22.24
CA VAL A 50 -15.07 18.86 22.70
C VAL A 50 -15.66 19.92 23.64
N GLN A 51 -16.72 20.63 23.21
CA GLN A 51 -17.40 21.61 24.05
C GLN A 51 -17.89 21.00 25.38
N SER A 52 -18.43 19.79 25.34
CA SER A 52 -18.92 19.08 26.53
C SER A 52 -17.79 18.69 27.48
N TYR A 53 -16.61 18.33 26.98
CA TYR A 53 -15.42 18.08 27.78
C TYR A 53 -14.93 19.34 28.50
N PHE A 54 -14.75 20.44 27.75
CA PHE A 54 -14.29 21.71 28.32
C PHE A 54 -15.32 22.36 29.25
N LYS A 55 -16.63 22.17 29.02
CA LYS A 55 -17.72 22.49 29.97
C LYS A 55 -17.54 21.78 31.32
N LYS A 56 -17.22 20.48 31.31
CA LYS A 56 -16.96 19.71 32.55
C LYS A 56 -15.71 20.22 33.28
N LEU A 57 -14.68 20.63 32.55
CA LEU A 57 -13.47 21.25 33.11
C LEU A 57 -13.66 22.72 33.57
N LYS A 58 -14.80 23.34 33.27
CA LYS A 58 -15.13 24.75 33.59
C LYS A 58 -14.10 25.77 33.05
N ARG A 59 -13.46 25.46 31.92
CA ARG A 59 -12.51 26.36 31.23
C ARG A 59 -12.64 26.22 29.72
N ASN A 60 -12.25 27.26 29.00
CA ASN A 60 -12.03 27.15 27.55
C ASN A 60 -10.75 26.34 27.25
N PRO A 61 -10.67 25.71 26.06
CA PRO A 61 -9.43 25.14 25.54
C PRO A 61 -8.44 26.23 25.09
N THR A 62 -7.19 25.84 24.94
CA THR A 62 -6.23 26.57 24.10
C THR A 62 -6.35 26.17 22.63
N ASP A 63 -5.74 26.96 21.74
CA ASP A 63 -5.50 26.58 20.35
C ASP A 63 -4.69 25.27 20.24
N VAL A 64 -3.64 25.10 21.03
CA VAL A 64 -2.85 23.85 21.10
C VAL A 64 -3.72 22.63 21.42
N GLU A 65 -4.68 22.77 22.33
CA GLU A 65 -5.61 21.70 22.72
C GLU A 65 -6.60 21.35 21.61
N LEU A 66 -7.21 22.35 20.97
CA LEU A 66 -8.12 22.11 19.84
C LEU A 66 -7.40 21.47 18.64
N GLU A 67 -6.20 21.95 18.31
CA GLU A 67 -5.39 21.40 17.22
C GLU A 67 -4.97 19.95 17.52
N THR A 68 -4.54 19.66 18.75
CA THR A 68 -4.22 18.28 19.18
C THR A 68 -5.41 17.34 19.01
N VAL A 69 -6.63 17.78 19.36
CA VAL A 69 -7.85 16.99 19.14
C VAL A 69 -8.15 16.85 17.64
N ALA A 70 -8.03 17.91 16.85
CA ALA A 70 -8.31 17.89 15.41
C ALA A 70 -7.41 16.90 14.66
N GLN A 71 -6.10 16.88 14.94
CA GLN A 71 -5.19 15.91 14.34
C GLN A 71 -5.50 14.48 14.82
N THR A 72 -5.68 14.29 16.13
CA THR A 72 -5.91 12.96 16.73
C THR A 72 -7.27 12.35 16.35
N TRP A 73 -8.29 13.18 16.09
CA TRP A 73 -9.63 12.75 15.66
C TRP A 73 -9.84 12.90 14.15
N SER A 74 -8.80 13.12 13.36
CA SER A 74 -8.88 13.14 11.89
C SER A 74 -9.35 11.78 11.34
N GLU A 75 -9.86 11.76 10.10
CA GLU A 75 -10.21 10.49 9.44
C GLU A 75 -8.96 9.63 9.25
N HIS A 76 -7.84 10.27 8.89
CA HIS A 76 -6.53 9.63 8.70
C HIS A 76 -6.02 8.89 9.95
N CYS A 77 -6.26 9.40 11.16
CA CYS A 77 -5.73 8.82 12.40
C CYS A 77 -6.70 7.87 13.15
N LYS A 78 -8.03 8.02 12.98
CA LYS A 78 -9.04 7.19 13.70
C LYS A 78 -9.90 6.32 12.78
N HIS A 79 -9.77 6.45 11.46
CA HIS A 79 -10.47 5.65 10.46
C HIS A 79 -12.00 5.63 10.69
N LYS A 80 -12.58 6.79 11.03
CA LYS A 80 -13.90 6.91 11.70
C LYS A 80 -15.07 6.40 10.85
N THR A 81 -14.92 6.36 9.54
CA THR A 81 -15.86 5.72 8.61
C THR A 81 -15.89 4.21 8.82
N LEU A 82 -14.72 3.58 8.91
CA LEU A 82 -14.58 2.12 8.96
C LEU A 82 -14.68 1.58 10.40
N THR A 83 -14.37 2.42 11.39
CA THR A 83 -14.46 2.07 12.82
C THR A 83 -15.79 2.44 13.48
N GLY A 84 -16.60 3.28 12.82
CA GLY A 84 -17.94 3.67 13.24
C GLY A 84 -19.04 2.66 12.86
N VAL A 85 -20.29 3.06 13.08
CA VAL A 85 -21.47 2.19 12.88
C VAL A 85 -21.97 2.32 11.44
N ILE A 86 -22.18 1.19 10.76
CA ILE A 86 -22.69 1.15 9.38
C ILE A 86 -23.98 0.33 9.31
N GLU A 87 -25.04 0.93 8.79
CA GLU A 87 -26.31 0.26 8.48
C GLU A 87 -26.33 -0.07 6.99
N TYR A 88 -25.87 -1.29 6.67
CA TYR A 88 -25.75 -1.78 5.31
C TYR A 88 -27.04 -2.44 4.83
N SER A 89 -27.41 -2.16 3.59
CA SER A 89 -28.45 -2.88 2.86
C SER A 89 -27.97 -3.25 1.47
N GLU A 90 -28.32 -4.44 1.01
CA GLU A 90 -28.02 -4.89 -0.34
C GLU A 90 -29.25 -5.42 -1.07
N GLU A 91 -29.29 -5.21 -2.38
CA GLU A 91 -30.34 -5.72 -3.27
C GLU A 91 -29.74 -6.68 -4.30
N LYS A 92 -30.29 -7.90 -4.37
CA LYS A 92 -29.95 -8.92 -5.37
C LYS A 92 -31.24 -9.49 -5.96
N ASN A 93 -31.42 -9.34 -7.27
CA ASN A 93 -32.61 -9.81 -8.00
C ASN A 93 -33.94 -9.39 -7.33
N GLY A 94 -34.03 -8.12 -6.90
CA GLY A 94 -35.19 -7.56 -6.20
C GLY A 94 -35.35 -7.95 -4.73
N LYS A 95 -34.60 -8.95 -4.23
CA LYS A 95 -34.58 -9.29 -2.81
C LYS A 95 -33.59 -8.39 -2.06
N LYS A 96 -34.04 -7.79 -0.95
CA LYS A 96 -33.21 -6.94 -0.09
C LYS A 96 -32.78 -7.69 1.17
N SER A 97 -31.53 -7.54 1.58
CA SER A 97 -31.04 -7.93 2.90
C SER A 97 -30.47 -6.71 3.64
N LYS A 98 -30.35 -6.79 4.96
CA LYS A 98 -29.78 -5.74 5.82
C LYS A 98 -28.80 -6.36 6.80
N ARG A 99 -27.72 -5.65 7.12
CA ARG A 99 -26.76 -5.99 8.18
C ARG A 99 -26.26 -4.71 8.85
N LYS A 100 -26.13 -4.72 10.17
CA LYS A 100 -25.47 -3.66 10.92
C LYS A 100 -24.04 -4.10 11.24
N TYR A 101 -23.09 -3.19 11.08
CA TYR A 101 -21.71 -3.31 11.57
C TYR A 101 -21.52 -2.25 12.64
N ASN A 102 -20.90 -2.60 13.76
CA ASN A 102 -20.50 -1.65 14.80
C ASN A 102 -19.05 -1.18 14.61
N ASN A 103 -18.26 -1.93 13.85
CA ASN A 103 -16.93 -1.58 13.36
C ASN A 103 -16.58 -2.52 12.19
N LEU A 104 -16.51 -2.00 10.97
CA LEU A 104 -16.38 -2.82 9.76
C LEU A 104 -15.07 -3.62 9.76
N LEU A 105 -13.94 -2.99 10.06
CA LEU A 105 -12.62 -3.64 10.08
C LEU A 105 -12.53 -4.73 11.15
N LYS A 106 -13.05 -4.47 12.36
CA LYS A 106 -13.08 -5.45 13.46
C LYS A 106 -13.97 -6.65 13.14
N GLU A 107 -15.02 -6.47 12.36
CA GLU A 107 -15.95 -7.54 11.95
C GLU A 107 -15.56 -8.26 10.65
N THR A 108 -14.54 -7.79 9.93
CA THR A 108 -14.08 -8.37 8.66
C THR A 108 -12.59 -8.68 8.68
N ILE A 109 -11.72 -7.71 8.34
CA ILE A 109 -10.26 -7.87 8.21
C ILE A 109 -9.65 -8.47 9.50
N PHE A 110 -9.87 -7.83 10.65
CA PHE A 110 -9.29 -8.28 11.92
C PHE A 110 -9.91 -9.62 12.35
N LYS A 111 -11.23 -9.78 12.16
CA LYS A 111 -11.96 -11.00 12.52
C LYS A 111 -11.37 -12.21 11.80
N ALA A 112 -11.07 -12.08 10.51
CA ALA A 112 -10.46 -13.16 9.74
C ALA A 112 -9.12 -13.57 10.35
N THR A 113 -8.21 -12.63 10.61
CA THR A 113 -6.90 -12.90 11.24
C THR A 113 -7.02 -13.51 12.64
N VAL A 114 -7.91 -12.98 13.48
CA VAL A 114 -8.14 -13.49 14.85
C VAL A 114 -8.66 -14.92 14.83
N GLU A 115 -9.62 -15.24 13.96
CA GLU A 115 -10.16 -16.60 13.85
C GLU A 115 -9.19 -17.58 13.17
N LEU A 116 -8.31 -17.11 12.27
CA LEU A 116 -7.26 -17.94 11.67
C LEU A 116 -6.14 -18.26 12.67
N ASN A 117 -5.93 -17.40 13.67
CA ASN A 117 -5.05 -17.61 14.84
C ASN A 117 -3.68 -18.23 14.49
N LYS A 118 -3.04 -17.72 13.43
CA LYS A 118 -1.75 -18.24 12.96
C LYS A 118 -0.67 -17.90 13.98
N LYS A 119 -0.12 -18.92 14.66
CA LYS A 119 0.95 -18.76 15.68
C LYS A 119 2.21 -18.05 15.16
N TRP A 120 2.43 -18.06 13.84
CA TRP A 120 3.53 -17.37 13.18
C TRP A 120 3.25 -15.87 12.90
N CYS A 121 2.03 -15.37 13.12
CA CYS A 121 1.75 -13.92 13.19
C CYS A 121 2.11 -13.42 14.59
N TRP A 122 3.24 -12.74 14.72
CA TRP A 122 3.78 -12.35 16.03
C TRP A 122 3.25 -10.99 16.53
N SER A 123 3.11 -10.01 15.63
CA SER A 123 2.44 -8.74 15.91
C SER A 123 1.56 -8.34 14.72
N VAL A 124 0.27 -8.12 14.94
CA VAL A 124 -0.69 -7.73 13.90
C VAL A 124 -1.64 -6.71 14.49
N PHE A 125 -1.90 -5.61 13.77
CA PHE A 125 -2.78 -4.52 14.20
C PHE A 125 -2.51 -3.96 15.62
N LYS A 126 -1.22 -3.88 16.01
CA LYS A 126 -0.75 -3.44 17.34
C LYS A 126 0.35 -2.37 17.28
N ASP A 127 0.92 -2.15 16.11
CA ASP A 127 2.15 -1.40 15.86
C ASP A 127 2.10 -0.87 14.42
N ASN A 128 3.05 -0.02 14.03
CA ASN A 128 3.16 0.63 12.71
C ASN A 128 3.07 -0.36 11.53
N ALA A 129 3.54 -1.61 11.71
CA ALA A 129 3.50 -2.64 10.68
C ALA A 129 3.09 -4.02 11.25
N GLY A 130 2.67 -4.91 10.35
CA GLY A 130 2.44 -6.31 10.66
C GLY A 130 3.74 -7.11 10.65
N VAL A 131 3.96 -7.97 11.65
CA VAL A 131 5.16 -8.80 11.83
C VAL A 131 4.81 -10.29 11.85
N ILE A 132 5.42 -11.05 10.95
CA ILE A 132 5.31 -12.51 10.86
C ILE A 132 6.66 -13.17 11.17
N GLU A 133 6.62 -14.45 11.51
CA GLU A 133 7.81 -15.28 11.70
C GLU A 133 8.56 -15.50 10.38
N PHE A 134 9.83 -15.09 10.34
CA PHE A 134 10.79 -15.52 9.33
C PHE A 134 11.49 -16.82 9.78
N ASP A 135 11.99 -16.84 11.01
CA ASP A 135 12.52 -18.02 11.69
C ASP A 135 12.27 -17.94 13.21
N SER A 136 12.73 -18.91 14.00
CA SER A 136 12.48 -18.95 15.45
C SER A 136 13.00 -17.75 16.26
N LYS A 137 13.93 -16.97 15.70
CA LYS A 137 14.62 -15.82 16.31
C LYS A 137 14.35 -14.49 15.59
N ASN A 138 13.85 -14.49 14.35
CA ASN A 138 13.68 -13.30 13.52
C ASN A 138 12.27 -13.23 12.91
N GLY A 139 11.71 -12.02 12.85
CA GLY A 139 10.44 -11.72 12.19
C GLY A 139 10.64 -10.82 10.97
N ALA A 140 9.73 -10.94 10.01
CA ALA A 140 9.60 -10.05 8.86
C ALA A 140 8.43 -9.08 9.11
N ALA A 141 8.70 -7.79 9.03
CA ALA A 141 7.74 -6.71 9.17
C ALA A 141 7.38 -6.15 7.78
N PHE A 142 6.11 -5.86 7.51
CA PHE A 142 5.68 -5.27 6.25
C PHE A 142 4.50 -4.31 6.43
N LYS A 143 4.60 -3.17 5.73
CA LYS A 143 3.61 -2.09 5.71
C LYS A 143 3.54 -1.50 4.31
N VAL A 144 2.35 -1.07 3.92
CA VAL A 144 2.08 -0.19 2.78
C VAL A 144 1.23 0.97 3.29
N GLU A 145 1.47 2.14 2.74
CA GLU A 145 0.80 3.41 3.01
C GLU A 145 0.37 4.08 1.69
N THR A 146 -0.47 5.11 1.78
CA THR A 146 -0.97 5.87 0.62
C THR A 146 -0.66 7.36 0.76
N HIS A 147 -0.24 8.02 -0.33
CA HIS A 147 0.09 9.44 -0.31
C HIS A 147 -0.56 10.23 -1.47
N ASN A 148 -1.85 9.95 -1.69
CA ASN A 148 -2.62 10.32 -2.88
C ASN A 148 -2.77 11.84 -3.11
N HIS A 149 -3.45 12.56 -2.21
CA HIS A 149 -3.76 13.99 -2.41
C HIS A 149 -2.50 14.87 -2.52
N PRO A 150 -1.46 14.72 -1.68
CA PRO A 150 -0.23 15.50 -1.85
C PRO A 150 0.46 15.21 -3.18
N SER A 151 0.43 13.95 -3.66
CA SER A 151 0.97 13.57 -4.98
C SER A 151 0.11 14.05 -6.16
N ALA A 152 -1.13 14.49 -5.93
CA ALA A 152 -1.94 15.16 -6.94
C ALA A 152 -1.48 16.62 -7.16
N LEU A 153 -1.15 17.31 -6.06
CA LEU A 153 -0.74 18.72 -6.04
C LEU A 153 0.74 18.92 -6.37
N GLU A 154 1.64 18.25 -5.64
CA GLU A 154 3.09 18.26 -5.89
C GLU A 154 3.59 16.80 -5.97
N PRO A 155 3.58 16.20 -7.18
CA PRO A 155 3.87 14.79 -7.38
C PRO A 155 5.24 14.32 -6.87
N TYR A 156 6.27 15.17 -6.88
CA TYR A 156 7.62 14.77 -6.45
C TYR A 156 7.71 14.67 -4.92
N GLY A 157 7.42 15.76 -4.22
CA GLY A 157 7.44 15.85 -2.76
C GLY A 157 6.48 14.85 -2.13
N GLY A 158 5.22 14.81 -2.59
CA GLY A 158 4.20 13.91 -2.06
C GLY A 158 4.59 12.43 -2.15
N SER A 159 5.19 12.00 -3.26
CA SER A 159 5.63 10.60 -3.40
C SER A 159 6.93 10.30 -2.62
N ALA A 160 7.85 11.26 -2.56
CA ALA A 160 9.08 11.16 -1.77
C ALA A 160 8.80 11.06 -0.26
N THR A 161 7.87 11.86 0.27
CA THR A 161 7.43 11.74 1.68
C THR A 161 6.59 10.50 1.92
N GLY A 162 5.82 10.05 0.92
CA GLY A 162 5.10 8.78 0.97
C GLY A 162 6.02 7.58 1.19
N ILE A 163 7.12 7.48 0.42
CA ILE A 163 8.08 6.38 0.63
C ILE A 163 8.93 6.56 1.90
N GLY A 164 9.31 7.78 2.26
CA GLY A 164 10.01 8.05 3.53
C GLY A 164 9.16 7.70 4.76
N GLY A 165 7.87 8.07 4.75
CA GLY A 165 6.93 7.74 5.83
C GLY A 165 6.86 6.25 6.12
N VAL A 166 6.65 5.42 5.09
CA VAL A 166 6.56 3.96 5.27
C VAL A 166 7.91 3.29 5.59
N ILE A 167 9.04 3.91 5.22
CA ILE A 167 10.35 3.49 5.74
C ILE A 167 10.41 3.74 7.25
N ARG A 168 9.96 4.92 7.73
CA ARG A 168 9.88 5.23 9.17
C ARG A 168 8.89 4.35 9.91
N ASP A 169 7.78 3.91 9.31
CA ASP A 169 6.90 2.91 9.90
C ASP A 169 7.66 1.63 10.27
N ILE A 170 8.49 1.12 9.36
CA ILE A 170 9.32 -0.06 9.59
C ILE A 170 10.41 0.20 10.64
N LEU A 171 10.92 1.43 10.74
CA LEU A 171 11.76 1.85 11.88
C LEU A 171 10.95 1.96 13.18
N GLY A 172 9.65 2.26 13.13
CA GLY A 172 8.75 2.34 14.29
C GLY A 172 8.40 0.99 14.92
N VAL A 173 8.46 -0.11 14.15
CA VAL A 173 8.10 -1.47 14.59
C VAL A 173 8.92 -1.92 15.81
N GLY A 174 8.27 -2.13 16.94
CA GLY A 174 8.92 -2.59 18.18
C GLY A 174 10.04 -1.65 18.64
N LEU A 175 11.27 -2.14 18.63
CA LEU A 175 12.48 -1.34 18.87
C LEU A 175 13.25 -1.01 17.58
N GLY A 176 12.64 -1.19 16.42
CA GLY A 176 13.17 -0.92 15.08
C GLY A 176 13.48 -2.17 14.28
N ALA A 177 12.71 -2.41 13.21
CA ALA A 177 13.09 -3.34 12.17
C ALA A 177 14.13 -2.67 11.24
N LYS A 178 14.95 -3.48 10.56
CA LYS A 178 15.86 -3.00 9.51
C LYS A 178 15.16 -3.10 8.15
N PRO A 179 14.88 -2.00 7.43
CA PRO A 179 14.37 -2.03 6.07
C PRO A 179 15.30 -2.78 5.12
N LEU A 180 14.74 -3.67 4.29
CA LEU A 180 15.47 -4.49 3.32
C LEU A 180 14.97 -4.31 1.89
N ALA A 181 13.70 -3.94 1.68
CA ALA A 181 13.13 -3.75 0.36
C ALA A 181 11.92 -2.81 0.40
N ASN A 182 11.76 -2.02 -0.65
CA ASN A 182 10.60 -1.19 -0.92
C ASN A 182 9.73 -1.82 -2.02
N THR A 183 8.46 -1.44 -2.07
CA THR A 183 7.52 -1.74 -3.16
C THR A 183 6.66 -0.52 -3.46
N ASP A 184 6.27 -0.34 -4.72
CA ASP A 184 5.47 0.80 -5.16
C ASP A 184 4.34 0.39 -6.11
N VAL A 185 3.14 0.91 -5.88
CA VAL A 185 2.01 0.69 -6.79
C VAL A 185 1.35 2.03 -7.10
N PHE A 186 1.07 2.28 -8.37
CA PHE A 186 0.51 3.56 -8.81
C PHE A 186 -0.75 3.41 -9.66
N CYS A 187 -1.73 4.29 -9.45
CA CYS A 187 -2.84 4.48 -10.37
C CYS A 187 -2.82 5.90 -10.96
N PHE A 188 -2.82 6.02 -12.29
CA PHE A 188 -2.73 7.31 -12.99
C PHE A 188 -3.82 7.46 -14.07
N GLY A 189 -4.18 8.71 -14.38
CA GLY A 189 -4.92 9.05 -15.60
C GLY A 189 -4.15 8.66 -16.88
N ASN A 190 -4.83 8.57 -18.03
CA ASN A 190 -4.19 8.23 -19.29
C ASN A 190 -3.09 9.26 -19.67
N PRO A 191 -1.82 8.85 -19.78
CA PRO A 191 -0.69 9.76 -20.03
C PRO A 191 -0.63 10.28 -21.47
N ASN A 192 -1.46 9.74 -22.38
CA ASN A 192 -1.62 10.18 -23.77
C ASN A 192 -2.84 11.10 -23.96
N THR A 193 -3.49 11.53 -22.87
CA THR A 193 -4.50 12.59 -22.88
C THR A 193 -3.93 13.84 -23.58
N LYS A 194 -4.70 14.52 -24.43
CA LYS A 194 -4.22 15.78 -25.03
C LYS A 194 -4.25 16.89 -23.99
N ALA A 195 -3.30 17.82 -24.04
CA ALA A 195 -3.24 18.95 -23.10
C ALA A 195 -4.57 19.75 -23.02
N SER A 196 -5.26 19.94 -24.15
CA SER A 196 -6.58 20.60 -24.24
C SER A 196 -7.76 19.78 -23.68
N GLN A 197 -7.53 18.55 -23.21
CA GLN A 197 -8.52 17.69 -22.58
C GLN A 197 -8.29 17.52 -21.07
N VAL A 198 -7.19 18.05 -20.54
CA VAL A 198 -6.93 18.09 -19.09
C VAL A 198 -7.79 19.23 -18.49
N PRO A 199 -8.65 18.97 -17.50
CA PRO A 199 -9.44 20.03 -16.87
C PRO A 199 -8.58 21.07 -16.14
N ASP A 200 -9.04 22.31 -16.10
CA ASP A 200 -8.34 23.41 -15.42
C ASP A 200 -8.00 23.07 -13.96
N GLY A 201 -6.85 23.52 -13.49
CA GLY A 201 -6.37 23.23 -12.13
C GLY A 201 -5.82 21.81 -11.92
N MET A 202 -6.03 20.87 -12.85
CA MET A 202 -5.40 19.54 -12.77
C MET A 202 -4.02 19.52 -13.45
N HIS A 203 -3.13 18.67 -12.95
CA HIS A 203 -1.88 18.37 -13.63
C HIS A 203 -2.07 17.28 -14.69
N HIS A 204 -1.38 17.43 -15.82
CA HIS A 204 -1.40 16.44 -16.90
C HIS A 204 -0.92 15.06 -16.36
N PRO A 205 -1.61 13.93 -16.63
CA PRO A 205 -1.26 12.65 -16.01
C PRO A 205 0.19 12.19 -16.22
N LYS A 206 0.77 12.45 -17.41
CA LYS A 206 2.21 12.22 -17.67
C LYS A 206 3.15 13.07 -16.79
N ARG A 207 2.76 14.28 -16.37
CA ARG A 207 3.52 15.10 -15.41
C ARG A 207 3.44 14.49 -14.01
N ILE A 208 2.25 14.07 -13.58
CA ILE A 208 2.04 13.39 -12.29
C ILE A 208 2.90 12.13 -12.23
N ALA A 209 2.79 11.24 -13.22
CA ALA A 209 3.56 10.00 -13.27
C ALA A 209 5.08 10.23 -13.25
N LYS A 210 5.60 11.20 -14.03
CA LYS A 210 7.04 11.53 -14.02
C LYS A 210 7.52 12.06 -12.67
N GLY A 211 6.71 12.88 -11.99
CA GLY A 211 7.04 13.43 -10.68
C GLY A 211 6.99 12.36 -9.58
N VAL A 212 5.94 11.53 -9.54
CA VAL A 212 5.80 10.42 -8.58
C VAL A 212 6.97 9.45 -8.67
N VAL A 213 7.30 8.99 -9.89
CA VAL A 213 8.43 8.08 -10.11
C VAL A 213 9.76 8.73 -9.70
N SER A 214 9.94 10.03 -9.94
CA SER A 214 11.15 10.74 -9.54
C SER A 214 11.28 10.91 -8.02
N GLY A 215 10.18 11.13 -7.30
CA GLY A 215 10.19 11.26 -5.84
C GLY A 215 10.48 9.94 -5.13
N VAL A 216 9.80 8.85 -5.54
CA VAL A 216 10.08 7.49 -5.03
C VAL A 216 11.53 7.08 -5.30
N ARG A 217 12.02 7.32 -6.53
CA ARG A 217 13.41 7.07 -6.92
C ARG A 217 14.39 7.80 -6.01
N ASP A 218 14.29 9.13 -5.94
CA ASP A 218 15.30 9.96 -5.29
C ASP A 218 15.36 9.70 -3.79
N TYR A 219 14.23 9.37 -3.15
CA TYR A 219 14.21 9.03 -1.72
C TYR A 219 14.71 7.60 -1.47
N GLY A 220 14.15 6.60 -2.16
CA GLY A 220 14.51 5.18 -1.98
C GLY A 220 15.98 4.88 -2.28
N ASN A 221 16.49 5.39 -3.41
CA ASN A 221 17.88 5.19 -3.81
C ASN A 221 18.86 5.84 -2.81
N ARG A 222 18.55 7.06 -2.32
CA ARG A 222 19.40 7.77 -1.32
C ARG A 222 19.33 7.13 0.08
N MET A 223 18.23 6.45 0.41
CA MET A 223 18.13 5.61 1.60
C MET A 223 18.93 4.30 1.51
N GLY A 224 19.30 3.87 0.30
CA GLY A 224 19.98 2.59 0.08
C GLY A 224 19.08 1.39 0.39
N ILE A 225 17.80 1.49 0.01
CA ILE A 225 16.81 0.42 0.12
C ILE A 225 16.27 0.16 -1.30
N PRO A 226 16.40 -1.07 -1.85
CA PRO A 226 16.01 -1.34 -3.23
C PRO A 226 14.49 -1.36 -3.37
N THR A 227 13.93 -0.81 -4.45
CA THR A 227 12.51 -0.99 -4.80
C THR A 227 12.40 -2.25 -5.65
N VAL A 228 11.88 -3.33 -5.06
CA VAL A 228 12.02 -4.69 -5.64
C VAL A 228 10.79 -5.22 -6.37
N ASN A 229 9.60 -4.65 -6.12
CA ASN A 229 8.34 -5.07 -6.73
C ASN A 229 7.41 -3.87 -6.89
N GLY A 230 6.57 -3.86 -7.93
CA GLY A 230 5.56 -2.83 -8.09
C GLY A 230 4.59 -3.09 -9.23
N ALA A 231 3.60 -2.22 -9.38
CA ALA A 231 2.61 -2.28 -10.45
C ALA A 231 2.10 -0.88 -10.83
N VAL A 232 1.64 -0.71 -12.08
CA VAL A 232 1.02 0.57 -12.51
C VAL A 232 -0.23 0.32 -13.31
N TYR A 233 -1.33 0.92 -12.86
CA TYR A 233 -2.64 0.84 -13.47
C TYR A 233 -3.07 2.20 -14.03
N PHE A 234 -3.63 2.23 -15.23
CA PHE A 234 -4.10 3.44 -15.90
C PHE A 234 -5.61 3.44 -16.10
N ASP A 235 -6.26 4.51 -15.65
CA ASP A 235 -7.68 4.78 -15.86
C ASP A 235 -7.96 6.29 -15.79
N ASP A 236 -8.80 6.81 -16.68
CA ASP A 236 -9.14 8.24 -16.71
C ASP A 236 -9.83 8.73 -15.43
N GLY A 237 -10.42 7.83 -14.63
CA GLY A 237 -10.93 8.16 -13.30
C GLY A 237 -9.86 8.57 -12.27
N TYR A 238 -8.57 8.25 -12.51
CA TYR A 238 -7.43 8.70 -11.70
C TYR A 238 -6.75 9.97 -12.26
N MET A 239 -7.37 10.67 -13.21
CA MET A 239 -6.80 11.88 -13.82
C MET A 239 -6.64 13.04 -12.82
N ALA A 240 -7.60 13.19 -11.91
CA ALA A 240 -7.60 14.27 -10.90
C ALA A 240 -6.94 13.84 -9.58
N ASN A 241 -7.13 12.57 -9.20
CA ASN A 241 -6.57 11.97 -7.99
C ASN A 241 -5.80 10.71 -8.39
N PRO A 242 -4.45 10.77 -8.49
CA PRO A 242 -3.63 9.58 -8.62
C PRO A 242 -3.69 8.78 -7.32
N LEU A 243 -3.46 7.47 -7.40
CA LEU A 243 -3.19 6.65 -6.21
C LEU A 243 -1.70 6.36 -6.17
N VAL A 244 -1.09 6.62 -5.01
CA VAL A 244 0.34 6.45 -4.78
C VAL A 244 0.51 5.60 -3.54
N TYR A 245 0.70 4.30 -3.75
CA TYR A 245 0.96 3.31 -2.71
C TYR A 245 2.47 3.12 -2.57
N CYS A 246 3.00 3.31 -1.37
CA CYS A 246 4.40 3.09 -1.03
C CYS A 246 4.49 2.03 0.08
N GLY A 247 5.38 1.06 -0.06
CA GLY A 247 5.56 -0.02 0.92
C GLY A 247 7.01 -0.29 1.25
N THR A 248 7.25 -0.79 2.47
CA THR A 248 8.58 -1.20 2.93
C THR A 248 8.48 -2.48 3.74
N MET A 249 9.37 -3.43 3.47
CA MET A 249 9.59 -4.66 4.23
C MET A 249 10.91 -4.57 4.99
N GLY A 250 10.93 -5.05 6.24
CA GLY A 250 12.13 -5.11 7.06
C GLY A 250 12.21 -6.36 7.94
N ILE A 251 13.39 -6.60 8.53
CA ILE A 251 13.66 -7.74 9.42
C ILE A 251 13.92 -7.26 10.85
N ILE A 252 13.37 -7.98 11.84
CA ILE A 252 13.48 -7.62 13.27
C ILE A 252 13.79 -8.86 14.15
N PRO A 253 14.72 -8.77 15.11
CA PRO A 253 14.91 -9.85 16.08
C PRO A 253 13.68 -10.01 16.99
N LYS A 254 13.26 -11.25 17.25
CA LYS A 254 12.05 -11.58 18.01
C LYS A 254 11.98 -10.90 19.39
N ASN A 255 13.11 -10.78 20.06
CA ASN A 255 13.24 -10.15 21.38
C ASN A 255 13.27 -8.61 21.35
N MET A 256 13.00 -8.00 20.19
CA MET A 256 12.92 -6.55 19.95
C MET A 256 11.54 -6.12 19.39
N ILE A 257 10.58 -7.04 19.26
CA ILE A 257 9.24 -6.74 18.70
C ILE A 257 8.35 -6.00 19.69
N ASP A 258 8.45 -6.31 20.98
CA ASP A 258 7.66 -5.63 22.01
C ASP A 258 8.31 -4.29 22.42
N LYS A 259 7.57 -3.18 22.28
CA LYS A 259 7.88 -1.88 22.90
C LYS A 259 7.03 -1.64 24.16
N GLN A 260 7.63 -1.03 25.18
CA GLN A 260 6.96 -0.67 26.44
C GLN A 260 7.51 0.64 27.01
N VAL A 261 6.71 1.70 26.92
CA VAL A 261 6.95 2.98 27.62
C VAL A 261 6.73 2.80 29.13
N LYS A 262 7.56 3.43 29.96
CA LYS A 262 7.39 3.46 31.43
C LYS A 262 7.41 4.89 31.96
N PRO A 263 6.72 5.17 33.07
CA PRO A 263 6.89 6.43 33.79
C PRO A 263 8.36 6.71 34.10
N LYS A 264 8.77 7.97 33.97
CA LYS A 264 10.17 8.46 34.05
C LYS A 264 11.10 8.02 32.90
N ASP A 265 10.57 7.41 31.83
CA ASP A 265 11.28 7.42 30.55
C ASP A 265 11.27 8.83 29.98
N LEU A 266 12.38 9.24 29.37
CA LEU A 266 12.54 10.54 28.76
C LEU A 266 12.06 10.50 27.30
N VAL A 267 11.38 11.56 26.87
CA VAL A 267 10.96 11.76 25.48
C VAL A 267 12.14 12.35 24.71
N LEU A 268 12.66 11.61 23.73
CA LEU A 268 13.73 12.03 22.84
C LEU A 268 13.20 12.12 21.40
N VAL A 269 13.33 13.30 20.78
CA VAL A 269 13.09 13.48 19.34
C VAL A 269 14.43 13.41 18.62
N VAL A 270 14.47 12.71 17.50
CA VAL A 270 15.70 12.50 16.70
C VAL A 270 15.42 12.76 15.23
N GLY A 271 16.36 13.42 14.55
CA GLY A 271 16.37 13.58 13.10
C GLY A 271 16.05 15.01 12.63
N GLY A 272 15.00 15.18 11.83
CA GLY A 272 14.63 16.45 11.20
C GLY A 272 14.27 17.57 12.18
N ARG A 273 14.49 18.83 11.75
CA ARG A 273 14.04 20.04 12.46
C ARG A 273 12.60 20.39 12.13
N THR A 274 11.90 21.00 13.08
CA THR A 274 10.49 21.37 12.98
C THR A 274 10.32 22.73 12.30
N GLY A 275 9.47 22.83 11.29
CA GLY A 275 9.03 24.07 10.66
C GLY A 275 7.52 24.05 10.36
N ARG A 276 7.00 25.04 9.63
CA ARG A 276 5.62 25.05 9.11
C ARG A 276 5.45 24.08 7.93
N ASP A 277 5.83 22.83 8.15
CA ASP A 277 5.83 21.76 7.15
C ASP A 277 4.57 20.90 7.37
N GLY A 278 3.70 20.82 6.35
CA GLY A 278 2.46 20.01 6.43
C GLY A 278 1.56 20.33 7.61
N ILE A 279 1.51 21.60 8.05
CA ILE A 279 0.52 22.04 9.02
C ILE A 279 -0.87 21.70 8.47
N HIS A 280 -1.72 21.05 9.29
CA HIS A 280 -3.03 20.54 8.89
C HIS A 280 -3.00 19.42 7.82
N GLY A 281 -1.89 18.70 7.61
CA GLY A 281 -1.79 17.63 6.61
C GLY A 281 -2.75 16.44 6.83
N ALA A 282 -2.92 15.97 8.08
CA ALA A 282 -3.89 14.93 8.43
C ALA A 282 -5.35 15.37 8.24
N THR A 283 -5.68 16.64 8.50
CA THR A 283 -7.03 17.19 8.27
C THR A 283 -7.27 17.54 6.80
N PHE A 284 -6.23 17.88 6.03
CA PHE A 284 -6.25 18.12 4.59
C PHE A 284 -6.47 16.83 3.78
N SER A 285 -5.73 15.76 4.10
CA SER A 285 -5.93 14.43 3.49
C SER A 285 -7.27 13.78 3.85
N SER A 286 -8.00 14.34 4.83
CA SER A 286 -9.35 13.93 5.22
C SER A 286 -10.47 14.65 4.44
N VAL A 287 -10.16 15.58 3.53
CA VAL A 287 -11.16 16.36 2.75
C VAL A 287 -11.06 16.13 1.23
N GLN A 288 -12.00 16.71 0.49
CA GLN A 288 -12.07 16.63 -0.97
C GLN A 288 -11.19 17.72 -1.62
N LEU A 289 -10.47 17.40 -2.70
CA LEU A 289 -9.69 18.39 -3.46
C LEU A 289 -10.54 19.25 -4.41
N ASP A 290 -10.04 20.46 -4.64
CA ASP A 290 -10.57 21.46 -5.57
C ASP A 290 -9.43 22.38 -6.09
N LYS A 291 -9.80 23.52 -6.72
CA LYS A 291 -8.86 24.49 -7.30
C LYS A 291 -8.18 25.39 -6.26
N GLU A 292 -8.71 25.49 -5.05
CA GLU A 292 -8.22 26.38 -3.97
C GLU A 292 -7.37 25.62 -2.94
N SER A 293 -7.23 24.31 -3.11
CA SER A 293 -6.45 23.41 -2.28
C SER A 293 -4.95 23.81 -2.23
N ASP A 294 -4.44 24.09 -1.03
CA ASP A 294 -3.12 24.69 -0.85
C ASP A 294 -1.97 23.70 -1.07
N VAL A 295 -1.06 24.08 -1.96
CA VAL A 295 0.16 23.33 -2.29
C VAL A 295 1.22 23.43 -1.18
N SER A 296 1.13 24.44 -0.30
CA SER A 296 2.09 24.64 0.81
C SER A 296 2.11 23.49 1.83
N ALA A 297 1.05 22.67 1.86
CA ALA A 297 0.97 21.46 2.68
C ALA A 297 1.93 20.34 2.21
N VAL A 298 2.40 20.35 0.96
CA VAL A 298 3.28 19.29 0.44
C VAL A 298 4.74 19.57 0.77
N GLN A 299 5.39 18.62 1.43
CA GLN A 299 6.76 18.76 1.94
C GLN A 299 7.79 18.15 0.98
N ILE A 300 9.04 18.61 1.09
CA ILE A 300 10.21 17.97 0.48
C ILE A 300 11.03 17.31 1.59
N GLY A 301 11.12 15.99 1.56
CA GLY A 301 11.91 15.23 2.53
C GLY A 301 13.42 15.18 2.21
N ASN A 302 14.21 14.88 3.24
CA ASN A 302 15.66 14.78 3.23
C ASN A 302 16.14 13.34 3.56
N PRO A 303 16.20 12.42 2.58
CA PRO A 303 16.55 11.01 2.82
C PRO A 303 17.94 10.81 3.43
N ILE A 304 18.87 11.76 3.29
CA ILE A 304 20.21 11.66 3.88
C ILE A 304 20.17 11.81 5.40
N ILE A 305 19.22 12.58 5.95
CA ILE A 305 19.01 12.65 7.40
C ILE A 305 18.36 11.35 7.89
N GLU A 306 17.31 10.87 7.22
CA GLU A 306 16.65 9.62 7.61
C GLU A 306 17.59 8.42 7.56
N LYS A 307 18.47 8.34 6.55
CA LYS A 307 19.49 7.29 6.46
C LYS A 307 20.41 7.28 7.68
N LYS A 308 20.86 8.47 8.12
CA LYS A 308 21.68 8.58 9.34
C LYS A 308 20.88 8.22 10.60
N VAL A 309 19.60 8.60 10.67
CA VAL A 309 18.69 8.20 11.76
C VAL A 309 18.57 6.67 11.80
N LEU A 310 18.31 6.01 10.67
CA LEU A 310 18.25 4.55 10.54
C LEU A 310 19.54 3.89 11.06
N ASP A 311 20.70 4.29 10.55
CA ASP A 311 21.97 3.65 10.88
C ASP A 311 22.38 3.85 12.35
N THR A 312 22.05 5.00 12.96
CA THR A 312 22.28 5.27 14.40
C THR A 312 21.26 4.59 15.30
N MET A 313 19.99 4.55 14.88
CA MET A 313 18.89 3.93 15.59
C MET A 313 19.11 2.42 15.76
N LEU A 314 19.53 1.72 14.70
CA LEU A 314 19.84 0.28 14.78
C LEU A 314 21.01 0.01 15.74
N LYS A 315 22.05 0.85 15.75
CA LYS A 315 23.14 0.77 16.75
C LYS A 315 22.61 0.97 18.18
N ALA A 316 21.67 1.89 18.39
CA ALA A 316 21.06 2.15 19.69
C ALA A 316 20.07 1.05 20.16
N ARG A 317 19.35 0.40 19.22
CA ARG A 317 18.51 -0.78 19.44
C ARG A 317 19.32 -1.96 19.96
N ASP A 318 20.42 -2.27 19.28
CA ASP A 318 21.24 -3.45 19.59
C ASP A 318 21.93 -3.31 20.96
N LEU A 319 22.18 -2.07 21.38
CA LEU A 319 22.64 -1.70 22.72
C LEU A 319 21.51 -1.52 23.76
N ARG A 320 20.25 -1.76 23.39
CA ARG A 320 19.02 -1.66 24.22
C ARG A 320 18.91 -0.33 24.97
N LEU A 321 19.13 0.78 24.26
CA LEU A 321 19.18 2.11 24.88
C LEU A 321 17.82 2.78 25.08
N TYR A 322 16.76 2.30 24.42
CA TYR A 322 15.38 2.77 24.55
C TYR A 322 14.43 1.59 24.75
N ARG A 323 13.19 1.87 25.19
CA ARG A 323 12.13 0.86 25.41
C ARG A 323 10.97 0.96 24.42
N GLY A 324 10.90 2.03 23.66
CA GLY A 324 9.89 2.23 22.63
C GLY A 324 10.31 3.33 21.67
N VAL A 325 9.79 3.26 20.47
CA VAL A 325 10.03 4.21 19.39
C VAL A 325 8.78 4.25 18.49
N THR A 326 8.54 5.38 17.84
CA THR A 326 7.57 5.52 16.76
C THR A 326 8.05 6.58 15.77
N ASP A 327 7.51 6.56 14.56
CA ASP A 327 7.71 7.61 13.56
C ASP A 327 7.04 8.93 13.98
N CYS A 328 7.31 10.01 13.25
CA CYS A 328 6.62 11.28 13.42
C CYS A 328 6.08 11.74 12.06
N GLY A 329 4.93 11.18 11.68
CA GLY A 329 4.20 11.47 10.45
C GLY A 329 3.05 12.45 10.64
N ALA A 330 1.84 12.03 10.24
CA ALA A 330 0.62 12.84 10.25
C ALA A 330 0.25 13.31 11.66
N GLY A 331 -0.15 14.58 11.81
CA GLY A 331 -0.33 15.24 13.11
C GLY A 331 0.96 15.47 13.91
N GLY A 332 2.13 15.10 13.38
CA GLY A 332 3.42 15.43 13.96
C GLY A 332 3.66 14.84 15.35
N LEU A 333 4.21 15.66 16.25
CA LEU A 333 4.50 15.26 17.63
C LEU A 333 3.21 14.99 18.43
N SER A 334 2.08 15.56 18.03
CA SER A 334 0.79 15.34 18.69
C SER A 334 0.33 13.88 18.63
N SER A 335 0.45 13.23 17.47
CA SER A 335 0.23 11.79 17.31
C SER A 335 1.39 11.00 17.95
N ALA A 336 2.62 11.22 17.49
CA ALA A 336 3.77 10.37 17.86
C ALA A 336 4.04 10.31 19.37
N VAL A 337 3.93 11.44 20.07
CA VAL A 337 4.13 11.51 21.53
C VAL A 337 2.84 11.13 22.28
N GLY A 338 1.67 11.48 21.74
CA GLY A 338 0.37 11.14 22.32
C GLY A 338 0.11 9.64 22.35
N GLU A 339 0.41 8.94 21.27
CA GLU A 339 0.22 7.48 21.12
C GLU A 339 1.22 6.68 21.97
N LEU A 340 2.52 7.05 21.96
CA LEU A 340 3.50 6.46 22.90
C LEU A 340 3.10 6.71 24.36
N GLY A 341 2.49 7.87 24.64
CA GLY A 341 2.07 8.29 25.97
C GLY A 341 0.68 7.82 26.40
N GLU A 342 -0.13 7.21 25.53
CA GLU A 342 -1.58 6.94 25.74
C GLU A 342 -1.87 6.34 27.13
N LYS A 343 -1.08 5.34 27.53
CA LYS A 343 -1.32 4.54 28.75
C LYS A 343 -0.64 5.10 30.00
N THR A 344 0.25 6.07 29.86
CA THR A 344 1.07 6.63 30.94
C THR A 344 0.75 8.08 31.26
N GLY A 345 0.44 8.87 30.23
CA GLY A 345 0.61 10.32 30.22
C GLY A 345 2.03 10.73 29.81
N VAL A 346 2.20 12.00 29.48
CA VAL A 346 3.46 12.60 29.02
C VAL A 346 3.49 14.11 29.29
N ARG A 347 4.66 14.61 29.69
CA ARG A 347 4.95 16.04 29.85
C ARG A 347 6.05 16.46 28.88
N VAL A 348 5.78 17.48 28.06
CA VAL A 348 6.72 18.02 27.05
C VAL A 348 6.92 19.51 27.23
N GLU A 349 8.17 19.97 27.15
CA GLU A 349 8.52 21.38 26.99
C GLU A 349 8.81 21.68 25.52
N LEU A 350 7.89 22.38 24.87
CA LEU A 350 7.89 22.66 23.44
C LEU A 350 9.05 23.59 23.04
N SER A 351 9.51 24.50 23.91
CA SER A 351 10.63 25.40 23.57
C SER A 351 12.00 24.72 23.50
N LYS A 352 12.08 23.41 23.78
CA LYS A 352 13.27 22.57 23.53
C LYS A 352 13.28 21.95 22.13
N ILE A 353 12.19 22.00 21.37
CA ILE A 353 12.11 21.34 20.06
C ILE A 353 12.99 22.10 19.04
N PRO A 354 13.93 21.44 18.33
CA PRO A 354 14.74 22.10 17.31
C PRO A 354 13.88 22.65 16.16
N LEU A 355 13.97 23.95 15.91
CA LEU A 355 13.24 24.64 14.85
C LEU A 355 14.11 24.89 13.61
N LYS A 356 13.51 24.89 12.42
CA LYS A 356 14.15 25.33 11.16
C LYS A 356 14.39 26.84 11.15
N TYR A 357 13.47 27.60 11.73
CA TYR A 357 13.48 29.05 11.87
C TYR A 357 12.63 29.47 13.08
N GLU A 358 12.89 30.65 13.61
CA GLU A 358 12.14 31.22 14.75
C GLU A 358 10.71 31.64 14.36
N GLY A 359 9.86 31.85 15.38
CA GLY A 359 8.53 32.45 15.18
C GLY A 359 7.40 31.48 14.82
N LEU A 360 7.55 30.19 15.11
CA LEU A 360 6.42 29.26 15.21
C LEU A 360 5.69 29.45 16.55
N SER A 361 4.36 29.38 16.50
CA SER A 361 3.48 29.34 17.66
C SER A 361 3.51 27.94 18.32
N PRO A 362 3.17 27.80 19.60
CA PRO A 362 3.27 26.50 20.30
C PRO A 362 2.48 25.36 19.62
N TRP A 363 1.30 25.65 19.05
CA TRP A 363 0.52 24.67 18.31
C TRP A 363 1.21 24.26 16.99
N GLU A 364 1.78 25.22 16.25
CA GLU A 364 2.52 24.97 14.99
C GLU A 364 3.73 24.04 15.24
N ILE A 365 4.47 24.25 16.33
CA ILE A 365 5.59 23.38 16.73
C ILE A 365 5.10 21.95 17.02
N TRP A 366 3.93 21.83 17.65
CA TRP A 366 3.39 20.56 18.14
C TRP A 366 2.78 19.70 17.03
N ILE A 367 2.01 20.30 16.11
CA ILE A 367 1.34 19.57 15.02
C ILE A 367 2.12 19.52 13.70
N SER A 368 3.24 20.26 13.58
CA SER A 368 4.14 20.21 12.42
C SER A 368 4.43 18.77 12.00
N GLU A 369 4.18 18.45 10.73
CA GLU A 369 4.39 17.15 10.12
C GLU A 369 5.78 17.03 9.46
N ALA A 370 6.75 17.88 9.84
CA ALA A 370 8.11 17.88 9.30
C ALA A 370 8.73 16.47 9.26
N GLN A 371 9.30 16.10 8.12
CA GLN A 371 9.82 14.76 7.84
C GLN A 371 11.06 14.36 8.67
N GLU A 372 11.47 13.10 8.51
CA GLU A 372 12.71 12.52 9.07
C GLU A 372 12.81 12.56 10.60
N ARG A 373 11.69 12.63 11.32
CA ARG A 373 11.65 12.63 12.78
C ARG A 373 11.18 11.27 13.32
N MET A 374 11.84 10.82 14.38
CA MET A 374 11.47 9.65 15.18
C MET A 374 11.39 10.04 16.66
N VAL A 375 10.44 9.48 17.41
CA VAL A 375 10.23 9.75 18.85
C VAL A 375 10.56 8.49 19.66
N PHE A 376 11.40 8.62 20.69
CA PHE A 376 11.86 7.51 21.53
C PHE A 376 11.49 7.68 23.01
N ALA A 377 11.19 6.56 23.67
CA ALA A 377 11.08 6.45 25.12
C ALA A 377 12.39 5.88 25.70
N VAL A 378 13.18 6.73 26.36
CA VAL A 378 14.56 6.44 26.78
C VAL A 378 14.66 6.36 28.32
N PRO A 379 15.12 5.24 28.90
CA PRO A 379 15.44 5.19 30.34
C PRO A 379 16.46 6.26 30.72
N ALA A 380 16.20 7.05 31.77
CA ALA A 380 17.06 8.18 32.15
C ALA A 380 18.56 7.82 32.29
N LYS A 381 18.89 6.60 32.77
CA LYS A 381 20.28 6.09 32.86
C LYS A 381 21.01 5.98 31.50
N ASN A 382 20.29 5.87 30.39
CA ASN A 382 20.84 5.73 29.05
C ASN A 382 21.06 7.10 28.36
N LYS A 383 20.61 8.21 28.97
CA LYS A 383 20.59 9.57 28.40
C LYS A 383 21.91 9.98 27.73
N LYS A 384 23.04 9.80 28.41
CA LYS A 384 24.37 10.16 27.88
C LYS A 384 24.76 9.28 26.69
N LYS A 385 24.66 7.96 26.84
CA LYS A 385 25.12 6.97 25.85
C LYS A 385 24.32 7.02 24.54
N ILE A 386 23.03 7.33 24.58
CA ILE A 386 22.22 7.42 23.35
C ILE A 386 22.55 8.69 22.54
N LEU A 387 22.78 9.83 23.21
CA LEU A 387 23.23 11.07 22.55
C LEU A 387 24.61 10.91 21.91
N GLU A 388 25.52 10.18 22.55
CA GLU A 388 26.84 9.86 21.99
C GLU A 388 26.77 9.06 20.68
N ILE A 389 25.73 8.23 20.49
CA ILE A 389 25.54 7.48 19.24
C ILE A 389 25.03 8.40 18.12
N PHE A 390 23.97 9.18 18.38
CA PHE A 390 23.41 10.09 17.37
C PHE A 390 24.41 11.19 16.98
N LYS A 391 25.15 11.75 17.94
CA LYS A 391 26.19 12.75 17.69
C LYS A 391 27.32 12.24 16.77
N LYS A 392 27.69 10.96 16.83
CA LYS A 392 28.78 10.41 16.01
C LYS A 392 28.53 10.46 14.50
N GLU A 393 27.28 10.37 14.06
CA GLU A 393 26.90 10.45 12.64
C GLU A 393 26.31 11.83 12.26
N ASN A 394 26.44 12.82 13.15
CA ASN A 394 25.82 14.15 13.03
C ASN A 394 24.29 14.10 12.87
N VAL A 395 23.62 13.31 13.72
CA VAL A 395 22.16 13.28 13.87
C VAL A 395 21.75 14.13 15.06
N GLU A 396 20.83 15.07 14.86
CA GLU A 396 20.29 15.91 15.93
C GLU A 396 19.33 15.07 16.80
N ALA A 397 19.49 15.15 18.13
CA ALA A 397 18.76 14.32 19.08
C ALA A 397 18.53 15.10 20.38
N THR A 398 17.27 15.42 20.68
CA THR A 398 16.90 16.41 21.70
C THR A 398 15.85 15.88 22.67
N PHE A 399 16.17 15.95 23.96
CA PHE A 399 15.26 15.56 25.03
C PHE A 399 14.27 16.67 25.34
N ILE A 400 12.99 16.45 25.04
CA ILE A 400 11.93 17.46 25.15
C ILE A 400 11.07 17.28 26.41
N GLY A 401 11.02 16.07 26.99
CA GLY A 401 10.05 15.75 28.03
C GLY A 401 10.28 14.44 28.77
N GLU A 402 9.27 13.99 29.50
CA GLU A 402 9.21 12.72 30.23
C GLU A 402 7.81 12.09 30.15
N PHE A 403 7.73 10.77 30.15
CA PHE A 403 6.48 10.03 30.30
C PHE A 403 6.09 9.98 31.78
N THR A 404 4.83 10.30 32.08
CA THR A 404 4.30 10.46 33.45
C THR A 404 3.60 9.16 33.91
N ASN A 405 2.79 9.24 34.97
CA ASN A 405 1.89 8.16 35.42
C ASN A 405 0.47 8.66 35.70
N ASP A 406 0.16 9.89 35.32
CA ASP A 406 -1.11 10.60 35.59
C ASP A 406 -2.11 10.52 34.42
N LYS A 407 -1.74 9.87 33.31
CA LYS A 407 -2.54 9.74 32.08
C LYS A 407 -2.98 11.08 31.48
N LYS A 408 -2.18 12.13 31.67
CA LYS A 408 -2.38 13.45 31.06
C LYS A 408 -1.41 13.70 29.93
N LEU A 409 -1.86 14.48 28.94
CA LEU A 409 -0.99 15.22 28.04
C LEU A 409 -0.78 16.61 28.63
N THR A 410 0.45 16.92 29.06
CA THR A 410 0.82 18.25 29.54
C THR A 410 1.89 18.86 28.64
N LEU A 411 1.58 19.99 28.02
CA LEU A 411 2.52 20.74 27.18
C LEU A 411 2.85 22.06 27.86
N THR A 412 4.14 22.38 27.98
CA THR A 412 4.63 23.70 28.38
C THR A 412 5.35 24.38 27.23
N TYR A 413 5.33 25.71 27.22
CA TYR A 413 6.18 26.53 26.36
C TYR A 413 6.87 27.59 27.23
N ASN A 414 8.20 27.52 27.34
CA ASN A 414 8.99 28.33 28.27
C ASN A 414 8.52 28.25 29.74
N GLY A 415 8.06 27.05 30.16
CA GLY A 415 7.59 26.78 31.51
C GLY A 415 6.12 27.13 31.79
N GLU A 416 5.42 27.81 30.87
CA GLU A 416 3.97 28.08 31.01
C GLU A 416 3.15 26.97 30.34
N VAL A 417 2.07 26.52 30.98
CA VAL A 417 1.23 25.41 30.47
C VAL A 417 0.37 25.89 29.31
N VAL A 418 0.54 25.28 28.14
CA VAL A 418 -0.21 25.57 26.91
C VAL A 418 -1.20 24.46 26.53
N ALA A 419 -1.12 23.28 27.16
CA ALA A 419 -2.16 22.25 27.13
C ALA A 419 -2.12 21.36 28.39
N ASP A 420 -3.30 20.99 28.91
CA ASP A 420 -3.50 19.98 29.96
C ASP A 420 -4.79 19.20 29.70
N MET A 421 -4.67 18.04 29.04
CA MET A 421 -5.79 17.19 28.64
C MET A 421 -5.64 15.75 29.15
N SER A 422 -6.77 15.06 29.33
CA SER A 422 -6.79 13.61 29.63
C SER A 422 -6.49 12.80 28.36
N MET A 423 -5.59 11.81 28.47
CA MET A 423 -5.35 10.85 27.38
C MET A 423 -6.60 10.03 27.06
N GLU A 424 -7.45 9.71 28.05
CA GLU A 424 -8.71 9.00 27.85
C GLU A 424 -9.67 9.81 26.96
N PHE A 425 -9.80 11.12 27.21
CA PHE A 425 -10.59 11.99 26.33
C PHE A 425 -9.98 12.07 24.93
N LEU A 426 -8.66 12.23 24.84
CA LEU A 426 -7.96 12.38 23.57
C LEU A 426 -8.10 11.11 22.68
N HIS A 427 -8.04 9.91 23.26
CA HIS A 427 -8.07 8.66 22.49
C HIS A 427 -9.46 8.03 22.34
N ASP A 428 -10.32 8.08 23.36
CA ASP A 428 -11.64 7.43 23.42
C ASP A 428 -12.84 8.40 23.36
N GLY A 429 -12.62 9.72 23.43
CA GLY A 429 -13.69 10.73 23.44
C GLY A 429 -14.37 11.00 22.09
N VAL A 430 -13.87 10.41 20.99
CA VAL A 430 -14.39 10.61 19.63
C VAL A 430 -15.77 9.95 19.45
N PRO A 431 -16.81 10.69 18.99
CA PRO A 431 -18.13 10.13 18.75
C PRO A 431 -18.14 9.12 17.58
N LYS A 432 -19.13 8.21 17.58
CA LYS A 432 -19.27 7.14 16.59
C LYS A 432 -20.59 7.29 15.83
N PRO A 433 -20.67 8.19 14.82
CA PRO A 433 -21.88 8.37 14.02
C PRO A 433 -22.29 7.09 13.30
N THR A 434 -23.59 6.94 13.06
CA THR A 434 -24.17 5.85 12.27
C THR A 434 -24.35 6.30 10.82
N ARG A 435 -23.82 5.53 9.86
CA ARG A 435 -23.90 5.83 8.43
C ARG A 435 -24.70 4.78 7.65
N PRO A 436 -25.66 5.16 6.78
CA PRO A 436 -26.33 4.22 5.89
C PRO A 436 -25.40 3.83 4.73
N ALA A 437 -25.43 2.56 4.33
CA ALA A 437 -24.71 2.03 3.18
C ALA A 437 -25.66 1.19 2.30
N VAL A 438 -25.60 1.35 0.99
CA VAL A 438 -26.47 0.66 0.03
C VAL A 438 -25.67 0.04 -1.10
N TYR A 439 -25.95 -1.20 -1.48
CA TYR A 439 -25.31 -1.84 -2.63
C TYR A 439 -26.31 -2.60 -3.50
N LYS A 440 -26.28 -2.37 -4.82
CA LYS A 440 -27.12 -3.11 -5.76
C LYS A 440 -26.25 -4.06 -6.57
N ILE A 441 -26.46 -5.36 -6.40
CA ILE A 441 -25.77 -6.38 -7.18
C ILE A 441 -26.38 -6.39 -8.58
N VAL A 442 -25.68 -5.79 -9.54
CA VAL A 442 -26.06 -5.81 -10.95
C VAL A 442 -25.84 -7.22 -11.50
N GLN A 443 -26.86 -7.79 -12.15
CA GLN A 443 -26.72 -9.11 -12.77
C GLN A 443 -25.86 -9.00 -14.05
N GLU A 444 -24.68 -9.61 -14.00
CA GLU A 444 -23.76 -9.75 -15.12
C GLU A 444 -24.44 -10.47 -16.29
N LYS A 445 -24.39 -9.89 -17.50
CA LYS A 445 -25.04 -10.44 -18.70
C LYS A 445 -24.06 -11.35 -19.44
N LYS A 446 -24.46 -12.62 -19.65
CA LYS A 446 -23.74 -13.53 -20.54
C LYS A 446 -23.60 -12.89 -21.93
N GLN A 447 -22.36 -12.79 -22.39
CA GLN A 447 -22.05 -12.30 -23.74
C GLN A 447 -22.32 -13.38 -24.80
N LYS A 448 -22.41 -12.97 -26.07
CA LYS A 448 -22.44 -13.91 -27.20
C LYS A 448 -21.03 -14.46 -27.46
N PRO A 449 -20.89 -15.74 -27.90
CA PRO A 449 -19.58 -16.33 -28.18
C PRO A 449 -18.74 -15.50 -29.17
N VAL A 450 -17.50 -15.18 -28.79
CA VAL A 450 -16.64 -14.28 -29.57
C VAL A 450 -15.85 -15.07 -30.63
N LYS A 451 -16.34 -15.11 -31.87
CA LYS A 451 -15.68 -15.80 -32.99
C LYS A 451 -14.89 -14.86 -33.88
N PHE A 452 -13.57 -14.84 -33.74
CA PHE A 452 -12.65 -14.04 -34.58
C PHE A 452 -11.71 -14.95 -35.39
N ASN A 453 -11.30 -14.50 -36.58
CA ASN A 453 -10.27 -15.18 -37.37
C ASN A 453 -8.86 -14.91 -36.81
N GLY A 454 -7.86 -15.68 -37.29
CA GLY A 454 -6.47 -15.56 -36.85
C GLY A 454 -5.91 -14.13 -36.98
N ALA A 455 -6.10 -13.47 -38.14
CA ALA A 455 -5.61 -12.11 -38.35
C ALA A 455 -6.15 -11.11 -37.31
N LYS A 456 -7.45 -11.19 -36.97
CA LYS A 456 -8.04 -10.34 -35.94
C LYS A 456 -7.56 -10.69 -34.53
N LEU A 457 -7.39 -11.97 -34.20
CA LEU A 457 -6.85 -12.41 -32.90
C LEU A 457 -5.39 -11.97 -32.70
N LEU A 458 -4.56 -12.03 -33.75
CA LEU A 458 -3.18 -11.52 -33.68
C LEU A 458 -3.17 -10.00 -33.48
N LYS A 459 -4.08 -9.26 -34.14
CA LYS A 459 -4.27 -7.82 -33.89
C LYS A 459 -4.71 -7.55 -32.45
N SER A 460 -5.61 -8.36 -31.89
CA SER A 460 -6.02 -8.25 -30.47
C SER A 460 -4.88 -8.56 -29.50
N LEU A 461 -4.03 -9.56 -29.78
CA LEU A 461 -2.86 -9.88 -28.95
C LEU A 461 -1.86 -8.72 -28.93
N LYS A 462 -1.47 -8.19 -30.10
CA LYS A 462 -0.59 -7.02 -30.17
C LYS A 462 -1.17 -5.82 -29.44
N ALA A 463 -2.46 -5.54 -29.64
CA ALA A 463 -3.14 -4.45 -28.96
C ALA A 463 -3.25 -4.66 -27.44
N ALA A 464 -3.34 -5.91 -26.97
CA ALA A 464 -3.32 -6.24 -25.54
C ALA A 464 -1.93 -5.98 -24.95
N LEU A 465 -0.87 -6.46 -25.61
CA LEU A 465 0.51 -6.18 -25.23
C LEU A 465 0.81 -4.66 -25.22
N SER A 466 0.20 -3.89 -26.11
CA SER A 466 0.33 -2.43 -26.15
C SER A 466 -0.61 -1.66 -25.22
N ASP A 467 -1.57 -2.29 -24.52
CA ASP A 467 -2.47 -1.59 -23.59
C ASP A 467 -1.67 -1.08 -22.39
N LEU A 468 -1.97 0.13 -21.91
CA LEU A 468 -1.25 0.77 -20.81
C LEU A 468 -1.11 -0.13 -19.56
N ASN A 469 -2.12 -0.98 -19.29
CA ASN A 469 -2.14 -1.82 -18.11
C ASN A 469 -1.29 -3.10 -18.27
N VAL A 470 -1.03 -3.55 -19.50
CA VAL A 470 -0.20 -4.73 -19.82
C VAL A 470 1.23 -4.37 -20.22
N CYS A 471 1.39 -3.30 -21.01
CA CYS A 471 2.66 -2.92 -21.63
C CYS A 471 3.82 -2.70 -20.65
N SER A 472 5.04 -2.66 -21.19
CA SER A 472 6.26 -2.57 -20.39
C SER A 472 6.24 -1.39 -19.42
N LYS A 473 6.61 -1.70 -18.17
CA LYS A 473 6.87 -0.71 -17.12
C LYS A 473 8.39 -0.42 -16.97
N GLU A 474 9.22 -0.91 -17.91
CA GLU A 474 10.69 -0.81 -17.90
C GLU A 474 11.20 0.62 -17.72
N TRP A 475 10.53 1.62 -18.31
CA TRP A 475 10.86 3.04 -18.13
C TRP A 475 10.79 3.51 -16.66
N ILE A 476 9.87 2.95 -15.87
CA ILE A 476 9.75 3.23 -14.43
C ILE A 476 10.83 2.44 -13.70
N ILE A 477 10.82 1.12 -13.90
CA ILE A 477 11.62 0.17 -13.12
C ILE A 477 13.12 0.51 -13.18
N ARG A 478 13.68 0.77 -14.37
CA ARG A 478 15.10 1.08 -14.57
C ARG A 478 15.60 2.35 -13.88
N GLN A 479 14.72 3.18 -13.33
CA GLN A 479 15.12 4.36 -12.58
C GLN A 479 15.48 4.04 -11.13
N TYR A 480 14.98 2.94 -10.58
CA TYR A 480 15.19 2.55 -9.18
C TYR A 480 16.41 1.66 -9.01
N ASP A 481 16.97 1.67 -7.80
CA ASP A 481 17.92 0.65 -7.38
C ASP A 481 17.17 -0.65 -7.02
N HIS A 482 17.70 -1.80 -7.49
CA HIS A 482 17.19 -3.15 -7.18
C HIS A 482 18.25 -4.04 -6.50
N GLU A 483 19.47 -3.55 -6.34
CA GLU A 483 20.70 -4.30 -6.06
C GLU A 483 21.31 -3.94 -4.70
N VAL A 484 21.06 -2.74 -4.19
CA VAL A 484 21.64 -2.22 -2.96
C VAL A 484 21.33 -3.13 -1.78
N GLN A 485 22.31 -3.27 -0.88
CA GLN A 485 22.41 -4.31 0.14
C GLN A 485 22.64 -5.75 -0.37
N GLY A 486 22.57 -6.02 -1.68
CA GLY A 486 22.97 -7.30 -2.30
C GLY A 486 22.05 -8.49 -2.02
N GLN A 487 20.79 -8.26 -1.63
CA GLN A 487 19.88 -9.31 -1.11
C GLN A 487 18.70 -9.66 -2.05
N THR A 488 18.54 -9.00 -3.20
CA THR A 488 17.45 -9.27 -4.16
C THR A 488 17.81 -10.44 -5.09
N VAL A 489 17.06 -11.54 -5.00
CA VAL A 489 17.25 -12.76 -5.81
C VAL A 489 16.44 -12.69 -7.10
N ILE A 490 15.12 -12.50 -6.99
CA ILE A 490 14.23 -12.24 -8.14
C ILE A 490 13.87 -10.76 -8.15
N LYS A 491 14.09 -10.14 -9.31
CA LYS A 491 14.00 -8.71 -9.59
C LYS A 491 12.77 -8.42 -10.48
N PRO A 492 12.29 -7.17 -10.56
CA PRO A 492 11.08 -6.85 -11.31
C PRO A 492 11.21 -7.05 -12.83
N LEU A 493 12.43 -6.95 -13.39
CA LEU A 493 12.72 -7.31 -14.78
C LEU A 493 13.40 -8.68 -14.85
N GLN A 494 12.92 -9.54 -15.74
CA GLN A 494 13.43 -10.89 -15.98
C GLN A 494 13.81 -11.06 -17.46
N GLY A 495 14.76 -11.94 -17.75
CA GLY A 495 15.15 -12.27 -19.12
C GLY A 495 16.42 -13.11 -19.19
N ASN A 496 16.75 -13.57 -20.40
CA ASN A 496 17.96 -14.37 -20.66
C ASN A 496 19.07 -13.49 -21.27
N GLY A 497 20.27 -13.53 -20.70
CA GLY A 497 21.45 -12.87 -21.24
C GLY A 497 21.41 -11.34 -21.10
N ILE A 498 21.63 -10.62 -22.21
CA ILE A 498 21.79 -9.15 -22.24
C ILE A 498 20.44 -8.42 -22.19
N GLU A 499 19.34 -9.05 -22.65
CA GLU A 499 18.02 -8.41 -22.71
C GLU A 499 17.13 -8.78 -21.51
N VAL A 500 17.36 -8.08 -20.40
CA VAL A 500 16.55 -8.20 -19.18
C VAL A 500 15.41 -7.19 -19.21
N SER A 501 14.26 -7.59 -19.75
CA SER A 501 13.13 -6.70 -20.03
C SER A 501 11.73 -7.26 -19.73
N GLY A 502 11.57 -8.58 -19.56
CA GLY A 502 10.28 -9.17 -19.23
C GLY A 502 9.77 -8.81 -17.84
N PRO A 503 8.46 -8.91 -17.56
CA PRO A 503 7.94 -8.73 -16.20
C PRO A 503 8.37 -9.86 -15.26
N GLY A 504 8.12 -9.68 -13.96
CA GLY A 504 8.24 -10.73 -12.96
C GLY A 504 7.06 -10.69 -11.99
N ASP A 505 6.48 -11.86 -11.70
CA ASP A 505 5.27 -12.01 -10.88
C ASP A 505 5.46 -11.47 -9.46
N ALA A 506 6.62 -11.77 -8.86
CA ALA A 506 6.95 -11.46 -7.48
C ALA A 506 8.45 -11.22 -7.29
N ALA A 507 8.81 -10.46 -6.26
CA ALA A 507 10.19 -10.29 -5.84
C ALA A 507 10.57 -11.32 -4.78
N VAL A 508 11.84 -11.70 -4.75
CA VAL A 508 12.40 -12.62 -3.74
C VAL A 508 13.61 -11.98 -3.11
N ILE A 509 13.61 -11.86 -1.78
CA ILE A 509 14.69 -11.29 -0.97
C ILE A 509 15.31 -12.41 -0.13
N TRP A 510 16.63 -12.55 -0.19
CA TRP A 510 17.41 -13.46 0.65
C TRP A 510 18.19 -12.65 1.71
N PRO A 511 17.69 -12.54 2.96
CA PRO A 511 18.23 -11.59 3.95
C PRO A 511 19.53 -12.08 4.64
N TYR A 512 20.45 -12.73 3.92
CA TYR A 512 21.63 -13.38 4.50
C TYR A 512 22.57 -12.44 5.27
N ALA A 513 22.64 -11.16 4.88
CA ALA A 513 23.45 -10.15 5.55
C ALA A 513 22.84 -9.69 6.88
N SER A 514 21.55 -9.96 7.10
CA SER A 514 20.81 -9.59 8.31
C SER A 514 20.48 -10.81 9.18
N VAL A 515 20.38 -12.00 8.59
CA VAL A 515 20.19 -13.29 9.27
C VAL A 515 21.27 -14.28 8.85
N LYS A 516 22.38 -14.30 9.62
CA LYS A 516 23.59 -15.07 9.30
C LYS A 516 23.29 -16.57 9.10
N GLY A 517 23.69 -17.11 7.96
CA GLY A 517 23.58 -18.53 7.63
C GLY A 517 22.19 -19.00 7.21
N THR A 518 21.21 -18.10 7.05
CA THR A 518 19.89 -18.48 6.54
C THR A 518 19.95 -18.90 5.06
N LYS A 519 19.16 -19.90 4.70
CA LYS A 519 18.77 -20.17 3.30
C LYS A 519 17.39 -19.60 2.97
N LYS A 520 16.60 -19.23 4.00
CA LYS A 520 15.23 -18.77 3.85
C LYS A 520 15.16 -17.45 3.08
N GLY A 521 14.09 -17.27 2.32
CA GLY A 521 13.78 -16.04 1.60
C GLY A 521 12.44 -15.45 2.02
N ILE A 522 12.23 -14.19 1.64
CA ILE A 522 10.95 -13.47 1.75
C ILE A 522 10.48 -13.20 0.32
N VAL A 523 9.20 -13.47 0.04
CA VAL A 523 8.56 -13.21 -1.25
C VAL A 523 7.58 -12.06 -1.09
N LEU A 524 7.62 -11.08 -2.00
CA LEU A 524 6.70 -9.93 -2.03
C LEU A 524 6.00 -9.86 -3.39
N SER A 525 4.68 -9.68 -3.39
CA SER A 525 3.84 -9.58 -4.58
C SER A 525 2.63 -8.69 -4.32
N ASN A 526 1.96 -8.27 -5.40
CA ASN A 526 0.80 -7.40 -5.37
C ASN A 526 -0.34 -7.95 -6.25
N GLY A 527 -1.57 -7.52 -5.98
CA GLY A 527 -2.75 -7.72 -6.83
C GLY A 527 -3.71 -6.54 -6.74
N LEU A 528 -4.27 -6.11 -7.87
CA LEU A 528 -5.03 -4.86 -8.01
C LEU A 528 -5.89 -4.84 -9.29
N ASN A 529 -7.21 -4.85 -9.16
CA ASN A 529 -8.13 -5.05 -10.30
C ASN A 529 -9.27 -3.98 -10.41
N PRO A 530 -9.00 -2.66 -10.55
CA PRO A 530 -10.02 -1.61 -10.41
C PRO A 530 -11.12 -1.64 -11.49
N GLN A 531 -10.85 -2.22 -12.67
CA GLN A 531 -11.86 -2.39 -13.71
C GLN A 531 -12.97 -3.36 -13.29
N TYR A 532 -12.66 -4.37 -12.46
CA TYR A 532 -13.69 -5.19 -11.83
C TYR A 532 -14.45 -4.40 -10.78
N GLY A 533 -13.80 -3.46 -10.07
CA GLY A 533 -14.41 -2.59 -9.06
C GLY A 533 -15.55 -1.72 -9.60
N LYS A 534 -15.46 -1.31 -10.86
CA LYS A 534 -16.52 -0.58 -11.59
C LYS A 534 -17.80 -1.41 -11.84
N ILE A 535 -17.73 -2.73 -11.70
CA ILE A 535 -18.83 -3.66 -12.00
C ILE A 535 -19.28 -4.41 -10.75
N ASN A 536 -18.34 -4.93 -9.95
CA ASN A 536 -18.58 -5.79 -8.80
C ASN A 536 -17.39 -5.72 -7.82
N THR A 537 -17.51 -4.93 -6.74
CA THR A 537 -16.40 -4.71 -5.79
C THR A 537 -16.07 -5.93 -4.93
N TYR A 538 -16.98 -6.91 -4.82
CA TYR A 538 -16.67 -8.20 -4.19
C TYR A 538 -15.68 -8.99 -5.05
N LYS A 539 -15.96 -9.13 -6.35
CA LYS A 539 -15.09 -9.84 -7.30
C LYS A 539 -13.75 -9.14 -7.51
N MET A 540 -13.73 -7.81 -7.51
CA MET A 540 -12.48 -7.03 -7.49
C MET A 540 -11.60 -7.43 -6.31
N ALA A 541 -12.13 -7.32 -5.08
CA ALA A 541 -11.37 -7.59 -3.87
C ALA A 541 -10.92 -9.06 -3.82
N ALA A 542 -11.80 -9.99 -4.22
CA ALA A 542 -11.45 -11.39 -4.29
C ALA A 542 -10.32 -11.67 -5.32
N SER A 543 -10.40 -11.08 -6.52
CA SER A 543 -9.37 -11.25 -7.56
C SER A 543 -8.04 -10.65 -7.13
N ALA A 544 -8.03 -9.46 -6.52
CA ALA A 544 -6.80 -8.84 -5.99
C ALA A 544 -6.13 -9.70 -4.90
N ILE A 545 -6.91 -10.32 -4.01
CA ILE A 545 -6.38 -11.27 -3.01
C ILE A 545 -5.81 -12.50 -3.72
N GLU A 546 -6.56 -13.12 -4.64
CA GLU A 546 -6.13 -14.32 -5.36
C GLU A 546 -4.85 -14.08 -6.16
N GLU A 547 -4.80 -12.99 -6.92
CA GLU A 547 -3.68 -12.55 -7.74
C GLU A 547 -2.41 -12.31 -6.91
N SER A 548 -2.51 -11.59 -5.79
CA SER A 548 -1.35 -11.37 -4.92
C SER A 548 -0.74 -12.69 -4.44
N LEU A 549 -1.58 -13.66 -4.05
CA LEU A 549 -1.16 -15.00 -3.63
C LEU A 549 -0.64 -15.85 -4.80
N ARG A 550 -1.26 -15.72 -5.97
CA ARG A 550 -0.92 -16.43 -7.21
C ARG A 550 0.45 -16.01 -7.72
N ASN A 551 0.73 -14.71 -7.73
CA ASN A 551 2.02 -14.12 -8.07
C ASN A 551 3.14 -14.62 -7.13
N ALA A 552 2.89 -14.66 -5.82
CA ALA A 552 3.86 -15.24 -4.88
C ALA A 552 4.05 -16.75 -5.11
N ALA A 553 2.98 -17.50 -5.39
CA ALA A 553 3.05 -18.94 -5.66
C ALA A 553 3.81 -19.27 -6.95
N ALA A 554 3.74 -18.41 -7.98
CA ALA A 554 4.45 -18.58 -9.25
C ALA A 554 5.98 -18.68 -9.04
N VAL A 555 6.56 -17.85 -8.17
CA VAL A 555 8.00 -17.90 -7.84
C VAL A 555 8.34 -18.96 -6.77
N GLY A 556 7.37 -19.74 -6.29
CA GLY A 556 7.58 -20.81 -5.33
C GLY A 556 7.34 -20.47 -3.85
N ALA A 557 6.50 -19.47 -3.54
CA ALA A 557 6.08 -19.23 -2.16
C ALA A 557 5.05 -20.25 -1.65
N ASN A 558 5.16 -20.63 -0.37
CA ASN A 558 4.18 -21.49 0.28
C ASN A 558 3.00 -20.66 0.82
N ILE A 559 1.80 -20.87 0.30
CA ILE A 559 0.58 -20.18 0.76
C ILE A 559 0.27 -20.40 2.26
N ASP A 560 0.73 -21.51 2.87
CA ASP A 560 0.56 -21.74 4.32
C ASP A 560 1.49 -20.87 5.19
N ARG A 561 2.42 -20.14 4.56
CA ARG A 561 3.35 -19.16 5.14
C ARG A 561 3.25 -17.79 4.46
N MET A 562 2.12 -17.50 3.79
CA MET A 562 1.78 -16.17 3.27
C MET A 562 0.85 -15.43 4.21
N SER A 563 1.03 -14.12 4.28
CA SER A 563 0.10 -13.13 4.85
C SER A 563 -0.15 -12.01 3.85
N VAL A 564 -1.27 -11.30 3.98
CA VAL A 564 -1.61 -10.14 3.15
C VAL A 564 -1.77 -8.86 3.98
N LEU A 565 -1.82 -7.72 3.31
CA LEU A 565 -2.28 -6.45 3.85
C LEU A 565 -3.19 -5.74 2.84
N ASP A 566 -4.12 -4.93 3.33
CA ASP A 566 -5.17 -4.25 2.56
C ASP A 566 -4.96 -2.73 2.49
N ASN A 567 -5.09 -2.14 1.30
CA ASN A 567 -5.06 -0.68 1.12
C ASN A 567 -6.30 -0.21 0.34
N PHE A 568 -7.31 0.28 1.08
CA PHE A 568 -8.58 0.74 0.50
C PHE A 568 -8.47 2.18 -0.03
N CYS A 569 -8.67 2.40 -1.33
CA CYS A 569 -8.80 3.74 -1.93
C CYS A 569 -10.19 3.96 -2.52
N TRP A 570 -10.97 4.83 -1.89
CA TRP A 570 -12.37 5.13 -2.26
C TRP A 570 -12.65 6.64 -2.38
N GLY A 571 -13.74 6.98 -3.09
CA GLY A 571 -14.32 8.33 -3.13
C GLY A 571 -14.96 8.75 -1.80
N ASN A 572 -15.98 9.62 -1.84
CA ASN A 572 -16.60 10.16 -0.62
C ASN A 572 -17.50 9.12 0.07
N PRO A 573 -17.14 8.61 1.27
CA PRO A 573 -17.89 7.57 1.98
C PRO A 573 -19.21 8.05 2.60
N ASN A 574 -19.48 9.37 2.61
CA ASN A 574 -20.79 9.87 3.06
C ASN A 574 -21.91 9.61 2.04
N LYS A 575 -21.56 9.18 0.82
CA LYS A 575 -22.52 8.68 -0.18
C LYS A 575 -22.83 7.21 0.08
N PRO A 576 -24.09 6.81 0.36
CA PRO A 576 -24.42 5.45 0.78
C PRO A 576 -23.99 4.37 -0.22
N GLU A 577 -24.01 4.66 -1.52
CA GLU A 577 -23.61 3.75 -2.59
C GLU A 577 -22.09 3.53 -2.65
N ILE A 578 -21.29 4.57 -2.36
CA ILE A 578 -19.84 4.49 -2.27
C ILE A 578 -19.46 3.66 -1.04
N LEU A 579 -20.04 3.95 0.12
CA LEU A 579 -19.82 3.16 1.34
C LEU A 579 -20.30 1.72 1.20
N GLY A 580 -21.44 1.47 0.55
CA GLY A 580 -21.93 0.13 0.27
C GLY A 580 -20.99 -0.67 -0.62
N SER A 581 -20.34 -0.03 -1.61
CA SER A 581 -19.33 -0.67 -2.44
C SER A 581 -18.05 -1.04 -1.67
N LEU A 582 -17.67 -0.24 -0.66
CA LEU A 582 -16.55 -0.50 0.24
C LEU A 582 -16.87 -1.65 1.20
N VAL A 583 -18.03 -1.61 1.86
CA VAL A 583 -18.53 -2.72 2.71
C VAL A 583 -18.54 -4.04 1.93
N ARG A 584 -18.93 -4.01 0.65
CA ARG A 584 -18.94 -5.19 -0.21
C ARG A 584 -17.52 -5.74 -0.49
N ALA A 585 -16.51 -4.88 -0.61
CA ALA A 585 -15.11 -5.29 -0.71
C ALA A 585 -14.56 -5.84 0.63
N ALA A 586 -14.85 -5.18 1.76
CA ALA A 586 -14.42 -5.66 3.09
C ALA A 586 -14.99 -7.05 3.44
N ASN A 587 -16.22 -7.38 3.01
CA ASN A 587 -16.75 -8.74 3.15
C ASN A 587 -15.97 -9.76 2.31
N ALA A 588 -15.58 -9.42 1.08
CA ALA A 588 -14.73 -10.29 0.27
C ALA A 588 -13.35 -10.51 0.92
N CYS A 589 -12.78 -9.50 1.59
CA CYS A 589 -11.56 -9.66 2.38
C CYS A 589 -11.72 -10.75 3.45
N TYR A 590 -12.80 -10.70 4.24
CA TYR A 590 -13.10 -11.74 5.23
C TYR A 590 -13.28 -13.12 4.56
N ASP A 591 -14.18 -13.23 3.58
CA ASP A 591 -14.53 -14.50 2.95
C ASP A 591 -13.30 -15.16 2.27
N MET A 592 -12.49 -14.39 1.56
CA MET A 592 -11.29 -14.89 0.88
C MET A 592 -10.14 -15.17 1.84
N SER A 593 -9.90 -14.33 2.86
CA SER A 593 -8.90 -14.64 3.90
C SER A 593 -9.20 -15.97 4.61
N LYS A 594 -10.47 -16.20 4.95
CA LYS A 594 -10.94 -17.47 5.52
C LYS A 594 -10.82 -18.64 4.54
N ALA A 595 -11.14 -18.45 3.26
CA ALA A 595 -11.12 -19.52 2.26
C ALA A 595 -9.72 -19.88 1.75
N PHE A 596 -8.82 -18.90 1.64
CA PHE A 596 -7.40 -19.11 1.34
C PHE A 596 -6.56 -19.43 2.59
N ASP A 597 -7.12 -19.27 3.79
CA ASP A 597 -6.47 -19.55 5.08
C ASP A 597 -5.20 -18.69 5.31
N VAL A 598 -5.27 -17.44 4.82
CA VAL A 598 -4.20 -16.42 4.81
C VAL A 598 -4.66 -15.21 5.66
N PRO A 599 -3.92 -14.81 6.70
CA PRO A 599 -4.28 -13.67 7.56
C PRO A 599 -3.90 -12.32 6.94
N PHE A 600 -4.67 -11.28 7.27
CA PHE A 600 -4.25 -9.88 7.15
C PHE A 600 -3.35 -9.49 8.34
N ILE A 601 -2.23 -8.82 8.10
CA ILE A 601 -1.25 -8.46 9.14
C ILE A 601 -1.17 -6.95 9.42
N SER A 602 -1.56 -6.13 8.44
CA SER A 602 -1.53 -4.66 8.44
C SER A 602 -2.53 -4.17 7.39
N GLY A 603 -2.70 -2.86 7.28
CA GLY A 603 -3.48 -2.23 6.21
C GLY A 603 -3.47 -0.70 6.32
N LYS A 604 -4.21 -0.05 5.41
CA LYS A 604 -4.51 1.39 5.39
C LYS A 604 -5.81 1.65 4.62
N ASP A 605 -6.41 2.81 4.84
CA ASP A 605 -7.43 3.37 3.96
C ASP A 605 -7.17 4.84 3.64
N SER A 606 -7.56 5.22 2.43
CA SER A 606 -7.64 6.58 1.92
C SER A 606 -9.03 6.77 1.33
N LEU A 607 -9.81 7.62 1.99
CA LEU A 607 -11.17 7.95 1.59
C LEU A 607 -11.20 9.37 1.02
N HIS A 608 -12.35 9.83 0.52
CA HIS A 608 -12.49 11.18 -0.05
C HIS A 608 -11.60 11.47 -1.28
N ASN A 609 -11.21 10.43 -2.03
CA ASN A 609 -10.54 10.57 -3.33
C ASN A 609 -11.54 11.03 -4.41
N GLU A 610 -12.04 12.26 -4.27
CA GLU A 610 -12.84 12.99 -5.25
C GLU A 610 -12.20 14.34 -5.54
N TYR A 611 -12.52 14.94 -6.68
CA TYR A 611 -12.12 16.29 -7.07
C TYR A 611 -13.35 17.07 -7.53
N SER A 612 -13.49 18.33 -7.11
CA SER A 612 -14.60 19.21 -7.51
C SER A 612 -14.11 20.36 -8.40
N ILE A 613 -14.75 20.54 -9.56
CA ILE A 613 -14.52 21.71 -10.43
C ILE A 613 -15.79 22.08 -11.18
N GLY A 614 -16.13 23.38 -11.19
CA GLY A 614 -17.32 23.90 -11.87
C GLY A 614 -18.63 23.23 -11.43
N GLY A 615 -18.72 22.83 -10.15
CA GLY A 615 -19.85 22.06 -9.60
C GLY A 615 -19.87 20.57 -9.96
N LYS A 616 -19.01 20.11 -10.88
CA LYS A 616 -18.90 18.69 -11.26
C LYS A 616 -17.90 17.96 -10.36
N LYS A 617 -18.30 16.78 -9.87
CA LYS A 617 -17.46 15.90 -9.05
C LYS A 617 -16.89 14.75 -9.88
N TYR A 618 -15.60 14.50 -9.70
CA TYR A 618 -14.85 13.39 -10.29
C TYR A 618 -14.41 12.47 -9.15
N SER A 619 -14.95 11.27 -9.08
CA SER A 619 -14.55 10.26 -8.09
C SER A 619 -13.65 9.23 -8.77
N ILE A 620 -12.65 8.74 -8.04
CA ILE A 620 -11.88 7.58 -8.50
C ILE A 620 -12.76 6.34 -8.66
N PRO A 621 -12.40 5.40 -9.55
CA PRO A 621 -12.87 4.02 -9.48
C PRO A 621 -12.42 3.40 -8.15
N PRO A 622 -13.29 2.63 -7.46
CA PRO A 622 -12.90 1.84 -6.29
C PRO A 622 -11.63 1.03 -6.55
N ALA A 623 -10.64 1.15 -5.67
CA ALA A 623 -9.38 0.43 -5.76
C ALA A 623 -9.02 -0.19 -4.41
N LEU A 624 -8.73 -1.49 -4.42
CA LEU A 624 -8.17 -2.20 -3.29
C LEU A 624 -6.87 -2.85 -3.76
N LEU A 625 -5.74 -2.34 -3.27
CA LEU A 625 -4.45 -2.99 -3.42
C LEU A 625 -4.31 -4.03 -2.31
N ILE A 626 -3.99 -5.27 -2.69
CA ILE A 626 -3.57 -6.32 -1.78
C ILE A 626 -2.09 -6.59 -2.04
N SER A 627 -1.28 -6.49 -0.99
CA SER A 627 0.13 -6.87 -1.03
C SER A 627 0.33 -8.12 -0.18
N ALA A 628 0.98 -9.14 -0.74
CA ALA A 628 1.28 -10.38 -0.05
C ALA A 628 2.76 -10.45 0.35
N MET A 629 3.03 -11.02 1.52
CA MET A 629 4.36 -11.39 1.99
C MET A 629 4.37 -12.87 2.37
N GLY A 630 5.28 -13.63 1.78
CA GLY A 630 5.49 -15.05 2.07
C GLY A 630 6.91 -15.35 2.57
N VAL A 631 7.08 -16.41 3.36
CA VAL A 631 8.40 -16.93 3.78
C VAL A 631 8.65 -18.30 3.15
N ILE A 632 9.79 -18.45 2.49
CA ILE A 632 10.24 -19.68 1.82
C ILE A 632 11.45 -20.29 2.52
N ASP A 633 11.60 -21.62 2.45
CA ASP A 633 12.65 -22.34 3.16
C ASP A 633 14.04 -22.26 2.51
N ASN A 634 14.10 -22.14 1.18
CA ASN A 634 15.33 -21.93 0.43
C ASN A 634 15.11 -20.94 -0.74
N ALA A 635 15.76 -19.78 -0.69
CA ALA A 635 15.70 -18.79 -1.76
C ALA A 635 16.29 -19.28 -3.09
N ALA A 636 17.15 -20.30 -3.07
CA ALA A 636 17.69 -20.91 -4.29
C ALA A 636 16.71 -21.88 -5.00
N ASN A 637 15.55 -22.19 -4.41
CA ASN A 637 14.54 -23.05 -5.04
C ASN A 637 13.54 -22.27 -5.92
N THR A 638 13.62 -20.94 -5.98
CA THR A 638 12.61 -20.11 -6.67
C THR A 638 12.79 -20.15 -8.18
N VAL A 639 11.66 -20.20 -8.91
CA VAL A 639 11.64 -20.17 -10.39
C VAL A 639 11.27 -18.78 -10.91
N THR A 640 11.50 -18.58 -12.21
CA THR A 640 11.30 -17.31 -12.92
C THR A 640 10.48 -17.54 -14.19
N MET A 641 9.81 -16.50 -14.67
CA MET A 641 8.82 -16.54 -15.75
C MET A 641 9.39 -16.91 -17.14
N PRO A 642 10.55 -16.37 -17.62
CA PRO A 642 11.02 -16.65 -18.98
C PRO A 642 11.28 -18.14 -19.22
N PHE A 643 10.90 -18.67 -20.38
CA PHE A 643 11.22 -20.06 -20.73
C PHE A 643 12.73 -20.36 -20.69
N LYS A 644 13.10 -21.59 -20.33
CA LYS A 644 14.49 -22.01 -20.11
C LYS A 644 15.09 -22.74 -21.30
N GLN A 645 14.38 -23.71 -21.90
CA GLN A 645 15.02 -24.61 -22.86
C GLN A 645 14.10 -25.10 -23.98
N LYS A 646 14.64 -25.14 -25.21
CA LYS A 646 13.97 -25.76 -26.37
C LYS A 646 13.73 -27.25 -26.10
N GLY A 647 12.55 -27.76 -26.48
CA GLY A 647 12.13 -29.14 -26.26
C GLY A 647 11.34 -29.35 -24.96
N ASN A 648 11.40 -28.40 -24.01
CA ASN A 648 10.59 -28.49 -22.79
C ASN A 648 9.10 -28.35 -23.09
N LYS A 649 8.30 -29.02 -22.26
CA LYS A 649 6.85 -29.07 -22.35
C LYS A 649 6.22 -27.87 -21.64
N VAL A 650 5.18 -27.32 -22.23
CA VAL A 650 4.40 -26.21 -21.66
C VAL A 650 3.05 -26.74 -21.19
N PHE A 651 2.73 -26.47 -19.92
CA PHE A 651 1.46 -26.84 -19.30
C PHE A 651 0.68 -25.60 -18.88
N VAL A 652 -0.64 -25.67 -18.96
CA VAL A 652 -1.55 -24.72 -18.30
C VAL A 652 -2.16 -25.38 -17.09
N LEU A 653 -2.11 -24.66 -15.97
CA LEU A 653 -2.77 -24.98 -14.72
C LEU A 653 -4.08 -24.17 -14.59
N GLY A 654 -5.06 -24.74 -13.90
CA GLY A 654 -6.36 -24.07 -13.65
C GLY A 654 -7.35 -24.20 -14.81
N LEU A 655 -8.53 -23.59 -14.68
CA LEU A 655 -9.62 -23.65 -15.66
C LEU A 655 -9.88 -22.28 -16.28
N THR A 656 -10.05 -22.22 -17.60
CA THR A 656 -10.54 -20.99 -18.26
C THR A 656 -12.06 -21.01 -18.36
N ARG A 657 -12.71 -19.93 -17.95
CA ARG A 657 -14.17 -19.75 -17.97
C ARG A 657 -14.55 -18.59 -18.91
N ASN A 658 -15.84 -18.40 -19.18
CA ASN A 658 -16.32 -17.31 -20.05
C ASN A 658 -16.31 -15.95 -19.31
N GLU A 659 -15.12 -15.48 -18.95
CA GLU A 659 -14.88 -14.36 -18.04
C GLU A 659 -14.09 -13.25 -18.77
N LEU A 660 -14.74 -12.63 -19.76
CA LEU A 660 -14.25 -11.42 -20.44
C LEU A 660 -14.85 -10.11 -19.89
N GLY A 661 -15.73 -10.17 -18.89
CA GLY A 661 -16.37 -8.97 -18.32
C GLY A 661 -15.33 -8.07 -17.65
N GLY A 662 -15.07 -6.91 -18.26
CA GLY A 662 -14.03 -5.99 -17.80
C GLY A 662 -12.60 -6.35 -18.23
N SER A 663 -12.40 -7.34 -19.11
CA SER A 663 -11.05 -7.72 -19.57
C SER A 663 -10.44 -6.70 -20.53
N VAL A 664 -9.10 -6.68 -20.62
CA VAL A 664 -8.33 -5.91 -21.61
C VAL A 664 -8.78 -6.24 -23.04
N PHE A 665 -9.04 -7.52 -23.34
CA PHE A 665 -9.54 -7.94 -24.64
C PHE A 665 -10.94 -7.41 -24.96
N ALA A 666 -11.85 -7.36 -23.99
CA ALA A 666 -13.17 -6.78 -24.17
C ALA A 666 -13.10 -5.27 -24.42
N LYS A 667 -12.28 -4.54 -23.64
CA LYS A 667 -11.96 -3.11 -23.81
C LYS A 667 -11.48 -2.82 -25.24
N ILE A 668 -10.43 -3.51 -25.69
CA ILE A 668 -9.82 -3.31 -27.03
C ILE A 668 -10.81 -3.56 -28.16
N ASN A 669 -11.60 -4.62 -28.05
CA ASN A 669 -12.54 -5.02 -29.10
C ASN A 669 -13.93 -4.39 -28.97
N LYS A 670 -14.12 -3.48 -28.01
CA LYS A 670 -15.40 -2.79 -27.71
C LYS A 670 -16.55 -3.77 -27.44
N ILE A 671 -16.25 -4.87 -26.77
CA ILE A 671 -17.24 -5.89 -26.36
C ILE A 671 -17.90 -5.41 -25.07
N SER A 672 -19.24 -5.37 -25.05
CA SER A 672 -20.03 -4.92 -23.90
C SER A 672 -20.67 -6.09 -23.16
N GLY A 673 -20.79 -5.96 -21.83
CA GLY A 673 -21.26 -7.04 -20.96
C GLY A 673 -20.16 -8.05 -20.64
N GLY A 674 -20.54 -9.32 -20.49
CA GLY A 674 -19.66 -10.39 -20.02
C GLY A 674 -19.79 -10.64 -18.51
N ILE A 675 -19.18 -11.73 -18.06
CA ILE A 675 -19.06 -12.11 -16.65
C ILE A 675 -17.69 -11.63 -16.15
N VAL A 676 -17.67 -10.95 -15.01
CA VAL A 676 -16.42 -10.55 -14.32
C VAL A 676 -15.80 -11.80 -13.71
N ALA A 677 -14.47 -11.93 -13.80
CA ALA A 677 -13.77 -13.08 -13.25
C ALA A 677 -14.14 -13.32 -11.78
N ASP A 678 -14.57 -14.54 -11.45
CA ASP A 678 -14.82 -14.97 -10.08
C ASP A 678 -13.59 -15.68 -9.50
N VAL A 679 -13.60 -15.94 -8.20
CA VAL A 679 -12.52 -16.63 -7.50
C VAL A 679 -13.03 -17.92 -6.89
N TYR A 680 -12.25 -18.99 -7.11
CA TYR A 680 -12.58 -20.35 -6.69
C TYR A 680 -11.51 -20.87 -5.72
N PRO A 681 -11.53 -20.49 -4.42
CA PRO A 681 -10.44 -20.84 -3.49
C PRO A 681 -10.26 -22.35 -3.32
N LYS A 682 -11.35 -23.12 -3.42
CA LYS A 682 -11.34 -24.59 -3.39
C LYS A 682 -10.56 -25.23 -4.55
N GLU A 683 -10.38 -24.51 -5.66
CA GLU A 683 -9.56 -24.93 -6.80
C GLU A 683 -8.15 -24.33 -6.70
N SER A 684 -8.05 -23.02 -6.48
CA SER A 684 -6.77 -22.30 -6.53
C SER A 684 -5.84 -22.60 -5.34
N ARG A 685 -6.32 -22.62 -4.08
CA ARG A 685 -5.45 -22.90 -2.92
C ARG A 685 -4.75 -24.26 -2.99
N PRO A 686 -5.44 -25.39 -3.30
CA PRO A 686 -4.75 -26.67 -3.50
C PRO A 686 -3.77 -26.66 -4.69
N LEU A 687 -4.08 -25.90 -5.75
CA LEU A 687 -3.21 -25.77 -6.93
C LEU A 687 -1.92 -25.01 -6.60
N MET A 688 -2.00 -23.90 -5.87
CA MET A 688 -0.82 -23.16 -5.38
C MET A 688 0.07 -24.04 -4.49
N LYS A 689 -0.52 -24.85 -3.60
CA LYS A 689 0.24 -25.79 -2.75
C LYS A 689 0.97 -26.86 -3.56
N LYS A 690 0.33 -27.39 -4.61
CA LYS A 690 0.94 -28.35 -5.54
C LYS A 690 2.05 -27.73 -6.39
N LEU A 691 1.88 -26.47 -6.83
CA LEU A 691 2.91 -25.73 -7.54
C LEU A 691 4.15 -25.51 -6.65
N TYR A 692 3.95 -25.09 -5.40
CA TYR A 692 5.01 -25.01 -4.38
C TYR A 692 5.74 -26.35 -4.20
N GLU A 693 5.01 -27.46 -4.11
CA GLU A 693 5.61 -28.80 -3.98
C GLU A 693 6.45 -29.18 -5.21
N ALA A 694 5.93 -28.94 -6.43
CA ALA A 694 6.63 -29.25 -7.67
C ALA A 694 7.89 -28.40 -7.88
N ILE A 695 7.83 -27.11 -7.53
CA ILE A 695 8.99 -26.19 -7.55
C ILE A 695 10.07 -26.67 -6.59
N ASN A 696 9.72 -26.99 -5.34
CA ASN A 696 10.70 -27.46 -4.34
C ASN A 696 11.29 -28.85 -4.64
N LYS A 697 10.65 -29.63 -5.52
CA LYS A 697 11.18 -30.89 -6.06
C LYS A 697 12.03 -30.70 -7.33
N GLY A 698 12.23 -29.46 -7.81
CA GLY A 698 13.00 -29.17 -9.02
C GLY A 698 12.34 -29.68 -10.30
N LEU A 699 11.01 -29.80 -10.33
CA LEU A 699 10.26 -30.32 -11.48
C LEU A 699 9.78 -29.24 -12.45
N ILE A 700 9.82 -27.97 -12.01
CA ILE A 700 9.34 -26.80 -12.75
C ILE A 700 10.55 -25.95 -13.14
N GLU A 701 10.69 -25.63 -14.42
CA GLU A 701 11.81 -24.82 -14.95
C GLU A 701 11.46 -23.33 -14.99
N ALA A 702 10.22 -23.02 -15.34
CA ALA A 702 9.65 -21.69 -15.37
C ALA A 702 8.17 -21.73 -14.98
N ALA A 703 7.67 -20.65 -14.39
CA ALA A 703 6.27 -20.50 -14.04
C ALA A 703 5.86 -19.02 -14.13
N HIS A 704 4.62 -18.79 -14.57
CA HIS A 704 4.01 -17.47 -14.67
C HIS A 704 2.52 -17.57 -14.29
N ASP A 705 1.97 -16.50 -13.71
CA ASP A 705 0.54 -16.27 -13.62
C ASP A 705 -0.13 -16.07 -15.00
N ALA A 706 -1.42 -15.73 -15.02
CA ALA A 706 -2.17 -15.36 -16.21
C ALA A 706 -3.27 -14.36 -15.82
N SER A 707 -2.90 -13.08 -15.76
CA SER A 707 -3.66 -11.91 -15.29
C SER A 707 -4.26 -11.12 -16.47
N GLU A 708 -3.96 -9.82 -16.62
CA GLU A 708 -4.45 -8.97 -17.70
C GLU A 708 -4.15 -9.53 -19.10
N GLY A 709 -5.16 -9.55 -19.97
CA GLY A 709 -5.03 -10.11 -21.32
C GLY A 709 -4.96 -11.64 -21.39
N GLY A 710 -4.87 -12.34 -20.26
CA GLY A 710 -5.00 -13.79 -20.14
C GLY A 710 -3.83 -14.60 -20.70
N LEU A 711 -4.07 -15.90 -20.96
CA LEU A 711 -3.05 -16.88 -21.34
C LEU A 711 -2.24 -16.48 -22.58
N ALA A 712 -2.83 -15.74 -23.53
CA ALA A 712 -2.13 -15.29 -24.72
C ALA A 712 -1.04 -14.25 -24.41
N VAL A 713 -1.27 -13.38 -23.42
CA VAL A 713 -0.29 -12.38 -22.96
C VAL A 713 0.81 -13.06 -22.15
N ALA A 714 0.46 -13.81 -21.11
CA ALA A 714 1.43 -14.54 -20.27
C ALA A 714 2.37 -15.46 -21.09
N ILE A 715 1.83 -16.27 -22.02
CA ILE A 715 2.68 -17.13 -22.87
C ILE A 715 3.58 -16.31 -23.81
N SER A 716 3.12 -15.12 -24.25
CA SER A 716 3.93 -14.22 -25.05
C SER A 716 5.07 -13.61 -24.22
N GLU A 717 4.81 -13.22 -22.98
CA GLU A 717 5.81 -12.72 -22.03
C GLU A 717 6.89 -13.76 -21.73
N MET A 718 6.51 -15.02 -21.47
CA MET A 718 7.47 -16.13 -21.31
C MET A 718 8.34 -16.34 -22.55
N ALA A 719 7.76 -16.20 -23.74
CA ALA A 719 8.44 -16.40 -25.01
C ALA A 719 9.39 -15.26 -25.37
N PHE A 720 8.95 -13.99 -25.27
CA PHE A 720 9.82 -12.88 -25.64
C PHE A 720 10.93 -12.62 -24.63
N SER A 721 10.69 -12.87 -23.35
CA SER A 721 11.69 -12.64 -22.29
C SER A 721 12.80 -13.69 -22.29
N SER A 722 12.51 -14.87 -22.86
CA SER A 722 13.49 -15.93 -23.09
C SER A 722 14.16 -15.88 -24.47
N GLN A 723 13.62 -15.06 -25.38
CA GLN A 723 13.89 -15.07 -26.82
C GLN A 723 13.61 -16.44 -27.50
N LEU A 724 12.75 -17.28 -26.90
CA LEU A 724 12.35 -18.58 -27.45
C LEU A 724 10.91 -18.53 -28.00
N GLY A 725 10.69 -19.02 -29.22
CA GLY A 725 9.32 -19.26 -29.68
C GLY A 725 8.72 -20.52 -29.05
N VAL A 726 7.40 -20.65 -29.14
CA VAL A 726 6.60 -21.69 -28.46
C VAL A 726 5.41 -22.05 -29.34
N LYS A 727 5.03 -23.34 -29.37
CA LYS A 727 3.85 -23.80 -30.11
C LYS A 727 2.78 -24.30 -29.15
N ILE A 728 1.61 -23.67 -29.17
CA ILE A 728 0.46 -23.93 -28.27
C ILE A 728 -0.75 -24.44 -29.05
N ASN A 729 -1.31 -25.57 -28.61
CA ASN A 729 -2.61 -26.10 -29.02
C ASN A 729 -3.72 -25.53 -28.12
N ILE A 730 -4.49 -24.59 -28.65
CA ILE A 730 -5.62 -23.94 -27.94
C ILE A 730 -6.67 -24.98 -27.52
N ASN A 731 -6.86 -26.05 -28.30
CA ASN A 731 -7.86 -27.08 -28.00
C ASN A 731 -7.48 -28.03 -26.86
N ALA A 732 -6.24 -27.95 -26.34
CA ALA A 732 -5.78 -28.72 -25.18
C ALA A 732 -6.02 -27.99 -23.83
N ILE A 733 -6.17 -26.66 -23.85
CA ILE A 733 -6.45 -25.84 -22.65
C ILE A 733 -7.79 -26.27 -22.04
N LYS A 734 -7.82 -26.48 -20.72
CA LYS A 734 -9.02 -26.90 -19.99
C LYS A 734 -9.97 -25.72 -19.79
N THR A 735 -11.25 -25.97 -20.04
CA THR A 735 -12.32 -24.96 -20.05
C THR A 735 -13.53 -25.42 -19.27
N GLU A 736 -14.27 -24.47 -18.69
CA GLU A 736 -15.61 -24.70 -18.18
C GLU A 736 -16.62 -24.53 -19.32
N GLY A 737 -17.10 -25.67 -19.86
CA GLY A 737 -17.99 -25.69 -21.02
C GLY A 737 -17.27 -25.36 -22.35
N THR A 738 -18.06 -25.13 -23.40
CA THR A 738 -17.54 -24.85 -24.75
C THR A 738 -17.25 -23.36 -24.91
N LEU A 739 -15.97 -23.00 -25.02
CA LEU A 739 -15.49 -21.64 -25.28
C LEU A 739 -14.87 -21.53 -26.67
N THR A 740 -14.89 -20.32 -27.25
CA THR A 740 -14.20 -20.04 -28.52
C THR A 740 -12.69 -19.90 -28.33
N ALA A 741 -11.89 -19.92 -29.41
CA ALA A 741 -10.46 -19.67 -29.32
C ALA A 741 -10.14 -18.27 -28.74
N ALA A 742 -11.01 -17.28 -28.96
CA ALA A 742 -10.86 -15.95 -28.36
C ALA A 742 -11.09 -15.98 -26.84
N GLU A 743 -12.16 -16.63 -26.39
CA GLU A 743 -12.49 -16.76 -24.96
C GLU A 743 -11.42 -17.56 -24.21
N ILE A 744 -10.89 -18.63 -24.81
CA ILE A 744 -9.80 -19.46 -24.23
C ILE A 744 -8.50 -18.65 -24.05
N LEU A 745 -8.12 -17.88 -25.07
CA LEU A 745 -6.86 -17.13 -25.09
C LEU A 745 -6.87 -15.90 -24.17
N PHE A 746 -8.01 -15.21 -24.07
CA PHE A 746 -8.08 -13.85 -23.52
C PHE A 746 -8.98 -13.66 -22.29
N SER A 747 -9.71 -14.69 -21.83
CA SER A 747 -10.42 -14.58 -20.54
C SER A 747 -9.41 -14.43 -19.40
N GLN A 748 -9.75 -13.59 -18.42
CA GLN A 748 -8.89 -13.24 -17.27
C GLN A 748 -9.31 -14.05 -16.03
N SER A 749 -9.63 -15.33 -16.22
CA SER A 749 -9.98 -16.25 -15.12
C SER A 749 -8.84 -16.38 -14.11
N ASN A 750 -9.15 -16.14 -12.84
CA ASN A 750 -8.25 -16.30 -11.70
C ASN A 750 -7.77 -17.75 -11.53
N GLY A 751 -6.71 -17.98 -10.75
CA GLY A 751 -6.25 -19.34 -10.41
C GLY A 751 -5.60 -20.13 -11.55
N ARG A 752 -5.10 -19.45 -12.58
CA ARG A 752 -4.36 -20.08 -13.70
C ARG A 752 -2.89 -19.72 -13.68
N PHE A 753 -2.07 -20.67 -14.15
CA PHE A 753 -0.65 -20.51 -14.37
C PHE A 753 -0.24 -21.12 -15.71
N VAL A 754 0.88 -20.66 -16.26
CA VAL A 754 1.64 -21.33 -17.30
C VAL A 754 2.93 -21.85 -16.67
N ILE A 755 3.28 -23.11 -16.92
CA ILE A 755 4.53 -23.70 -16.40
C ILE A 755 5.31 -24.43 -17.50
N GLU A 756 6.62 -24.46 -17.35
CA GLU A 756 7.56 -25.23 -18.17
C GLU A 756 8.09 -26.43 -17.38
N VAL A 757 8.09 -27.61 -18.00
CA VAL A 757 8.51 -28.87 -17.40
C VAL A 757 9.41 -29.62 -18.38
N LYS A 758 10.55 -30.14 -17.92
CA LYS A 758 11.41 -31.02 -18.73
C LYS A 758 10.68 -32.32 -19.09
N PRO A 759 10.84 -32.89 -20.31
CA PRO A 759 10.13 -34.11 -20.71
C PRO A 759 10.31 -35.30 -19.75
N GLU A 760 11.49 -35.46 -19.16
CA GLU A 760 11.79 -36.49 -18.16
C GLU A 760 11.05 -36.28 -16.83
N ASN A 761 10.72 -35.04 -16.48
CA ASN A 761 10.01 -34.66 -15.25
C ASN A 761 8.48 -34.72 -15.41
N GLU A 762 7.96 -34.86 -16.62
CA GLU A 762 6.52 -34.82 -16.95
C GLU A 762 5.68 -35.75 -16.05
N LYS A 763 6.09 -37.01 -15.92
CA LYS A 763 5.36 -38.02 -15.12
C LYS A 763 5.35 -37.68 -13.62
N ALA A 764 6.44 -37.10 -13.11
CA ALA A 764 6.54 -36.68 -11.71
C ALA A 764 5.69 -35.44 -11.43
N ALA A 765 5.69 -34.46 -12.33
CA ALA A 765 4.81 -33.30 -12.25
C ALA A 765 3.33 -33.70 -12.31
N ALA A 766 2.95 -34.55 -13.28
CA ALA A 766 1.58 -35.05 -13.42
C ALA A 766 1.07 -35.80 -12.18
N ALA A 767 1.96 -36.50 -11.46
CA ALA A 767 1.62 -37.17 -10.21
C ALA A 767 1.24 -36.18 -9.09
N ILE A 768 1.96 -35.06 -8.95
CA ILE A 768 1.66 -33.99 -7.98
C ILE A 768 0.35 -33.29 -8.36
N PHE A 769 0.18 -32.96 -9.64
CA PHE A 769 -1.02 -32.26 -10.11
C PHE A 769 -2.27 -33.14 -10.24
N LYS A 770 -2.20 -34.45 -10.00
CA LYS A 770 -3.34 -35.39 -10.04
C LYS A 770 -4.58 -34.86 -9.29
N GLY A 771 -5.72 -34.79 -9.98
CA GLY A 771 -6.97 -34.26 -9.43
C GLY A 771 -7.11 -32.73 -9.46
N SER A 772 -6.15 -32.01 -10.06
CA SER A 772 -6.25 -30.59 -10.40
C SER A 772 -6.29 -30.41 -11.92
N SER A 773 -6.69 -29.24 -12.40
CA SER A 773 -6.58 -28.92 -13.82
C SER A 773 -5.12 -28.73 -14.21
N PHE A 774 -4.62 -29.65 -15.02
CA PHE A 774 -3.24 -29.75 -15.54
C PHE A 774 -3.34 -30.29 -16.96
N ALA A 775 -2.80 -29.58 -17.94
CA ALA A 775 -2.86 -29.99 -19.34
C ALA A 775 -1.58 -29.59 -20.09
N GLU A 776 -0.97 -30.54 -20.79
CA GLU A 776 0.05 -30.23 -21.80
C GLU A 776 -0.64 -29.43 -22.90
N VAL A 777 -0.15 -28.23 -23.16
CA VAL A 777 -0.68 -27.35 -24.20
C VAL A 777 0.32 -27.13 -25.34
N GLY A 778 1.61 -27.43 -25.14
CA GLY A 778 2.62 -27.08 -26.12
C GLY A 778 4.05 -27.46 -25.79
N VAL A 779 4.96 -26.95 -26.62
CA VAL A 779 6.40 -27.20 -26.52
C VAL A 779 7.19 -25.91 -26.84
N VAL A 780 8.25 -25.67 -26.08
CA VAL A 780 9.20 -24.56 -26.26
C VAL A 780 10.16 -24.88 -27.41
N GLY A 781 10.57 -23.87 -28.18
CA GLY A 781 11.64 -23.98 -29.18
C GLY A 781 11.21 -23.87 -30.64
N ALA A 782 9.99 -23.42 -30.93
CA ALA A 782 9.61 -22.98 -32.28
C ALA A 782 10.31 -21.65 -32.65
N ASP A 783 10.31 -21.28 -33.94
CA ASP A 783 10.86 -19.99 -34.41
C ASP A 783 9.95 -18.79 -34.11
N LYS A 784 8.71 -19.06 -33.68
CA LYS A 784 7.62 -18.09 -33.48
C LYS A 784 6.81 -18.46 -32.25
N VAL A 785 6.13 -17.49 -31.66
CA VAL A 785 5.01 -17.75 -30.75
C VAL A 785 3.81 -18.11 -31.61
N ILE A 786 3.28 -19.32 -31.47
CA ILE A 786 2.21 -19.88 -32.28
C ILE A 786 1.09 -20.39 -31.37
N PHE A 787 -0.14 -19.96 -31.63
CA PHE A 787 -1.33 -20.58 -31.03
C PHE A 787 -2.24 -21.09 -32.16
N GLU A 788 -2.68 -22.35 -32.07
CA GLU A 788 -3.52 -23.00 -33.09
C GLU A 788 -4.74 -23.73 -32.50
N SER A 789 -5.87 -23.63 -33.19
CA SER A 789 -7.12 -24.33 -32.91
C SER A 789 -7.57 -25.04 -34.18
N ALA A 790 -7.39 -26.36 -34.23
CA ALA A 790 -7.87 -27.19 -35.33
C ALA A 790 -9.41 -27.17 -35.41
N LYS A 791 -10.09 -27.14 -34.26
CA LYS A 791 -11.57 -27.10 -34.17
C LYS A 791 -12.17 -25.86 -34.82
N GLU A 792 -11.53 -24.70 -34.68
CA GLU A 792 -12.01 -23.44 -35.27
C GLU A 792 -11.29 -23.05 -36.57
N LYS A 793 -10.31 -23.86 -37.03
CA LYS A 793 -9.41 -23.54 -38.15
C LYS A 793 -8.72 -22.18 -37.98
N VAL A 794 -8.31 -21.87 -36.75
CA VAL A 794 -7.65 -20.62 -36.36
C VAL A 794 -6.18 -20.88 -36.07
N LYS A 795 -5.30 -20.02 -36.61
CA LYS A 795 -3.87 -19.96 -36.26
C LYS A 795 -3.44 -18.51 -36.11
N ILE A 796 -2.71 -18.21 -35.06
CA ILE A 796 -1.97 -16.96 -34.87
C ILE A 796 -0.49 -17.27 -34.68
N GLN A 797 0.37 -16.45 -35.28
CA GLN A 797 1.82 -16.62 -35.21
C GLN A 797 2.55 -15.27 -35.35
N ALA A 798 3.56 -15.04 -34.50
CA ALA A 798 4.41 -13.84 -34.53
C ALA A 798 5.84 -14.20 -34.08
N LYS A 799 6.85 -13.40 -34.44
CA LYS A 799 8.18 -13.54 -33.83
C LYS A 799 8.13 -13.08 -32.36
N PRO A 800 8.92 -13.63 -31.42
CA PRO A 800 8.98 -13.12 -30.05
C PRO A 800 9.34 -11.63 -30.00
N GLU A 801 10.32 -11.20 -30.80
CA GLU A 801 10.73 -9.80 -31.02
C GLU A 801 9.57 -8.87 -31.47
N GLU A 802 8.66 -9.37 -32.31
CA GLU A 802 7.51 -8.60 -32.83
C GLU A 802 6.46 -8.34 -31.73
N LEU A 803 6.32 -9.28 -30.80
CA LEU A 803 5.47 -9.14 -29.61
C LEU A 803 6.15 -8.25 -28.56
N LEU A 804 7.46 -8.41 -28.35
CA LEU A 804 8.27 -7.55 -27.49
C LEU A 804 8.19 -6.08 -27.91
N ASN A 805 8.32 -5.80 -29.21
CA ASN A 805 8.19 -4.47 -29.77
C ASN A 805 6.75 -3.91 -29.62
N SER A 806 5.74 -4.77 -29.63
CA SER A 806 4.36 -4.33 -29.32
C SER A 806 4.19 -3.96 -27.84
N TRP A 807 4.94 -4.62 -26.95
CA TRP A 807 4.87 -4.46 -25.49
C TRP A 807 5.76 -3.32 -24.95
N LYS A 808 6.98 -3.13 -25.48
CA LYS A 808 7.94 -2.09 -25.05
C LYS A 808 7.55 -0.67 -25.46
N ASN A 809 6.99 -0.49 -26.66
CA ASN A 809 6.94 0.84 -27.29
C ASN A 809 5.80 1.76 -26.80
N THR A 810 4.92 1.33 -25.88
CA THR A 810 3.82 2.17 -25.37
C THR A 810 4.28 3.23 -24.36
N ILE A 811 5.20 2.90 -23.44
CA ILE A 811 5.67 3.79 -22.37
C ILE A 811 7.19 3.93 -22.45
N ASN A 812 7.64 4.92 -23.23
CA ASN A 812 9.05 5.28 -23.40
C ASN A 812 9.14 6.82 -23.46
N TRP A 813 9.52 7.49 -22.36
CA TRP A 813 9.18 8.90 -22.11
C TRP A 813 10.31 9.84 -21.70
#